data_AF-A0A351VMM5-F1
#
_entry.id   AF-A0A351VMM5-F1
#
_cell.length_a   1.000
_cell.length_b   1.000
_cell.length_c   1.000
_cell.angle_alpha   90.00
_cell.angle_beta   90.00
_cell.angle_gamma   90.00
#
_symmetry.space_group_name_H-M   'P 1'
#
loop_
_entity.id
_entity.type
_entity.pdbx_description
1 polymer ?
#
loop_
_entity_poly.entity_id
_entity_poly.type
_entity_poly.pdbx_seq_one_letter_code
_entity_poly.pdbx_strand_id
1 'polypeptide(L)'
;MSLAGEIARSLGHGKEEKNGAGWVTCCPVHGDKTPSLAVTDKGNGDVDVFCHTGCNFAEVKDTLRSMGLLPEWAPEKKNGKKSSHAGNPPLSPTAAPESTEHPEAPPEKTEPEKESYIWKQSDKDGLDHAKQYFASRGITIDPLPVCLKWNSYTDKKTGETNNMIVAAASQPADEKVFAVQRLFIDLDNHKKTGAKMHGPCDGRGIWFNRKGDKAEIVVGEGIETVLSVIQATGKNGVAALSTAGMKGLIIPDETNVLYLAVDSDPVREKESSSMPGQKAAYVLAERFEASREGRKAFLVSPDDTCFSTNPAKLDFNDLLKTDPSGGGIRKQFEKAIPFTAMQWKPPVQDPNAPDQAGDDGFYPPKTIEALAKMNKEYAAVLLGGDFRIAKEGYDHAARKHTLSFLKITSLYSYFANTRVGVPVGENRDIEYRELAKTWMTWNGRRTYDDVVFDPSEKTRPNVYNLFKGFPLEPKQGDWSLMRSHIFKVICDSNAEHFAYVMAWMARAVQDPGGDKPGVAIVLKGGKGIGKGVFVNYFGSIFGEAFLPISDSESFTGRFNMHLSKSLVVFLDEAVWGGDKKAEGKLKQLITEPTILFEPKGIDSITLGNYINVIIASNEEWVVPATGDERRFCVLEPSEDFKQNTEYFGKIAKERRNGGAEAMMYDLMRHDYSDIDLRKAPITDGLSEQVQESLPSVLDFWHSVIDRGYMLSHKETGVPVKSDLIEDVAPINELWPGAVYKYEVYAEYTQWCRVQNERYIKNEVHFWRNTWKIWDGGQPERRKMKGANGKVLDCLFLPALSVAKDAFTQTTKIKFEDQEITILNGAKQEPLPFSDQF
;
A
#
# COMPACT_ATOMS: atom_id res chain seq x y z
N MET A 1 -32.44 2.49 -38.99
CA MET A 1 -32.52 2.87 -37.56
C MET A 1 -31.20 3.58 -37.25
N SER A 2 -30.60 3.47 -36.06
CA SER A 2 -29.14 3.62 -35.95
C SER A 2 -28.51 2.22 -36.04
N LEU A 3 -27.31 2.10 -36.61
CA LEU A 3 -26.67 0.81 -36.87
C LEU A 3 -26.33 0.11 -35.55
N ALA A 4 -25.84 0.86 -34.55
CA ALA A 4 -25.67 0.33 -33.20
C ALA A 4 -26.99 -0.18 -32.58
N GLY A 5 -28.11 0.49 -32.85
CA GLY A 5 -29.44 0.07 -32.39
C GLY A 5 -30.07 -1.11 -33.15
N GLU A 6 -29.59 -1.42 -34.35
CA GLU A 6 -29.93 -2.63 -35.11
C GLU A 6 -29.09 -3.82 -34.63
N ILE A 7 -27.77 -3.63 -34.50
CA ILE A 7 -26.85 -4.61 -33.90
C ILE A 7 -27.31 -4.99 -32.48
N ALA A 8 -27.63 -3.99 -31.65
CA ALA A 8 -28.07 -4.22 -30.28
C ALA A 8 -29.32 -5.10 -30.21
N ARG A 9 -30.29 -4.87 -31.10
CA ARG A 9 -31.52 -5.67 -31.18
C ARG A 9 -31.29 -7.08 -31.71
N SER A 10 -30.38 -7.25 -32.66
CA SER A 10 -30.07 -8.56 -33.24
C SER A 10 -29.35 -9.51 -32.26
N LEU A 11 -28.70 -8.97 -31.22
CA LEU A 11 -27.92 -9.73 -30.25
C LEU A 11 -28.53 -9.74 -28.83
N GLY A 12 -29.34 -8.75 -28.47
CA GLY A 12 -29.80 -8.57 -27.09
C GLY A 12 -30.93 -9.51 -26.69
N HIS A 13 -31.60 -10.12 -27.66
CA HIS A 13 -32.74 -11.03 -27.47
C HIS A 13 -33.86 -10.43 -26.58
N GLY A 14 -34.09 -9.11 -26.66
CA GLY A 14 -35.08 -8.39 -25.85
C GLY A 14 -34.55 -7.93 -24.50
N LYS A 15 -33.23 -7.89 -24.30
CA LYS A 15 -32.53 -7.37 -23.11
C LYS A 15 -31.61 -6.18 -23.43
N GLU A 16 -31.56 -5.72 -24.67
CA GLU A 16 -30.72 -4.61 -25.08
C GLU A 16 -31.15 -3.28 -24.44
N GLU A 17 -30.21 -2.61 -23.78
CA GLU A 17 -30.46 -1.36 -23.08
C GLU A 17 -29.81 -0.18 -23.81
N LYS A 18 -30.46 0.98 -23.81
CA LYS A 18 -29.90 2.20 -24.43
C LYS A 18 -29.03 2.93 -23.43
N ASN A 19 -27.75 3.11 -23.76
CA ASN A 19 -26.75 3.75 -22.88
C ASN A 19 -26.22 5.03 -23.55
N GLY A 20 -26.79 6.17 -23.16
CA GLY A 20 -26.42 7.48 -23.68
C GLY A 20 -26.65 7.59 -25.20
N ALA A 21 -25.55 7.74 -25.95
CA ALA A 21 -25.55 7.82 -27.41
C ALA A 21 -25.47 6.43 -28.10
N GLY A 22 -25.21 5.37 -27.34
CA GLY A 22 -25.11 3.99 -27.84
C GLY A 22 -26.08 3.03 -27.14
N TRP A 23 -25.75 1.75 -27.20
CA TRP A 23 -26.52 0.63 -26.66
C TRP A 23 -25.60 -0.37 -25.95
N VAL A 24 -26.16 -1.19 -25.06
CA VAL A 24 -25.49 -2.36 -24.48
C VAL A 24 -26.30 -3.61 -24.84
N THR A 25 -25.63 -4.65 -25.32
CA THR A 25 -26.23 -5.88 -25.82
C THR A 25 -25.36 -7.10 -25.47
N CYS A 26 -25.78 -8.32 -25.83
CA CYS A 26 -24.98 -9.53 -25.62
C CYS A 26 -23.78 -9.59 -26.58
N CYS A 27 -22.66 -10.16 -26.14
CA CYS A 27 -21.42 -10.28 -26.91
C CYS A 27 -21.40 -11.57 -27.74
N PRO A 28 -21.31 -11.50 -29.08
CA PRO A 28 -21.45 -12.68 -29.94
C PRO A 28 -20.22 -13.60 -29.91
N VAL A 29 -19.11 -13.16 -29.30
CA VAL A 29 -17.85 -13.92 -29.22
C VAL A 29 -17.87 -14.96 -28.09
N HIS A 30 -18.40 -14.61 -26.91
CA HIS A 30 -18.38 -15.49 -25.73
C HIS A 30 -19.76 -16.01 -25.28
N GLY A 31 -20.84 -15.63 -25.96
CA GLY A 31 -22.16 -16.26 -25.80
C GLY A 31 -22.81 -16.02 -24.44
N ASP A 32 -22.76 -14.77 -23.94
CA ASP A 32 -23.41 -14.36 -22.70
C ASP A 32 -24.94 -14.32 -22.79
N LYS A 33 -25.59 -14.33 -21.62
CA LYS A 33 -27.06 -14.25 -21.47
C LYS A 33 -27.52 -12.94 -20.83
N THR A 34 -26.59 -12.00 -20.67
CA THR A 34 -26.70 -10.71 -19.97
C THR A 34 -25.86 -9.70 -20.75
N PRO A 35 -26.38 -8.50 -21.08
CA PRO A 35 -25.64 -7.54 -21.91
C PRO A 35 -24.26 -7.18 -21.36
N SER A 36 -23.20 -7.41 -22.14
CA SER A 36 -21.81 -7.01 -21.82
C SER A 36 -21.13 -6.22 -22.94
N LEU A 37 -21.75 -6.09 -24.12
CA LEU A 37 -21.19 -5.44 -25.29
C LEU A 37 -21.80 -4.05 -25.48
N ALA A 38 -21.04 -2.99 -25.19
CA ALA A 38 -21.39 -1.64 -25.59
C ALA A 38 -21.15 -1.45 -27.10
N VAL A 39 -22.09 -0.79 -27.79
CA VAL A 39 -22.07 -0.52 -29.24
C VAL A 39 -22.51 0.92 -29.49
N THR A 40 -21.74 1.70 -30.25
CA THR A 40 -22.03 3.12 -30.55
C THR A 40 -21.79 3.45 -32.03
N ASP A 41 -22.71 4.19 -32.66
CA ASP A 41 -22.59 4.58 -34.07
C ASP A 41 -21.38 5.49 -34.34
N LYS A 42 -20.58 5.18 -35.38
CA LYS A 42 -19.38 5.94 -35.75
C LYS A 42 -19.58 6.87 -36.95
N GLY A 43 -20.80 6.96 -37.48
CA GLY A 43 -21.24 7.90 -38.51
C GLY A 43 -20.83 7.58 -39.96
N ASN A 44 -19.98 6.57 -40.16
CA ASN A 44 -19.40 6.18 -41.45
C ASN A 44 -19.89 4.81 -41.96
N GLY A 45 -20.99 4.27 -41.43
CA GLY A 45 -21.46 2.89 -41.70
C GLY A 45 -20.76 1.81 -40.87
N ASP A 46 -20.00 2.21 -39.85
CA ASP A 46 -19.34 1.34 -38.87
C ASP A 46 -19.74 1.78 -37.44
N VAL A 47 -19.49 0.92 -36.44
CA VAL A 47 -19.75 1.19 -35.01
C VAL A 47 -18.48 1.02 -34.19
N ASP A 48 -18.33 1.72 -33.08
CA ASP A 48 -17.38 1.30 -32.04
C ASP A 48 -18.03 0.28 -31.10
N VAL A 49 -17.21 -0.68 -30.65
CA VAL A 49 -17.62 -1.79 -29.80
C VAL A 49 -16.69 -1.91 -28.59
N PHE A 50 -17.22 -2.26 -27.42
CA PHE A 50 -16.43 -2.55 -26.23
C PHE A 50 -17.12 -3.63 -25.40
N CYS A 51 -16.44 -4.75 -25.16
CA CYS A 51 -16.95 -5.84 -24.33
C CYS A 51 -16.43 -5.69 -22.90
N HIS A 52 -17.34 -5.49 -21.95
CA HIS A 52 -17.05 -5.37 -20.52
C HIS A 52 -16.50 -6.67 -19.91
N THR A 53 -16.71 -7.83 -20.56
CA THR A 53 -16.09 -9.13 -20.21
C THR A 53 -14.68 -9.30 -20.80
N GLY A 54 -14.17 -8.36 -21.60
CA GLY A 54 -12.79 -8.35 -22.09
C GLY A 54 -12.52 -9.04 -23.44
N CYS A 55 -13.55 -9.37 -24.24
CA CYS A 55 -13.33 -9.91 -25.59
C CYS A 55 -12.58 -8.92 -26.51
N ASN A 56 -11.79 -9.46 -27.45
CA ASN A 56 -10.96 -8.64 -28.32
C ASN A 56 -11.82 -7.83 -29.32
N PHE A 57 -11.52 -6.52 -29.44
CA PHE A 57 -12.22 -5.60 -30.35
C PHE A 57 -12.28 -6.10 -31.82
N ALA A 58 -11.18 -6.65 -32.34
CA ALA A 58 -11.13 -7.12 -33.72
C ALA A 58 -12.01 -8.37 -33.91
N GLU A 59 -11.90 -9.33 -32.99
CA GLU A 59 -12.68 -10.57 -32.96
C GLU A 59 -14.19 -10.30 -32.87
N VAL A 60 -14.61 -9.34 -32.03
CA VAL A 60 -16.00 -8.89 -31.96
C VAL A 60 -16.46 -8.28 -33.29
N LYS A 61 -15.64 -7.43 -33.92
CA LYS A 61 -15.99 -6.84 -35.23
C LYS A 61 -16.06 -7.85 -36.36
N ASP A 62 -15.15 -8.82 -36.39
CA ASP A 62 -15.14 -9.87 -37.42
C ASP A 62 -16.29 -10.86 -37.22
N THR A 63 -16.71 -11.10 -35.97
CA THR A 63 -17.95 -11.83 -35.68
C THR A 63 -19.19 -11.05 -36.13
N LEU A 64 -19.27 -9.74 -35.86
CA LEU A 64 -20.36 -8.89 -36.36
C LEU A 64 -20.45 -8.89 -37.90
N ARG A 65 -19.31 -8.89 -38.60
CA ARG A 65 -19.24 -9.02 -40.06
C ARG A 65 -19.71 -10.39 -40.54
N SER A 66 -19.27 -11.49 -39.90
CA SER A 66 -19.69 -12.85 -40.27
C SER A 66 -21.19 -13.10 -40.05
N MET A 67 -21.81 -12.38 -39.11
CA MET A 67 -23.26 -12.37 -38.90
C MET A 67 -24.03 -11.44 -39.85
N GLY A 68 -23.35 -10.72 -40.76
CA GLY A 68 -23.96 -9.75 -41.68
C GLY A 68 -24.41 -8.44 -41.00
N LEU A 69 -24.04 -8.23 -39.74
CA LEU A 69 -24.41 -7.06 -38.92
C LEU A 69 -23.45 -5.87 -39.08
N LEU A 70 -22.32 -6.08 -39.77
CA LEU A 70 -21.44 -5.03 -40.29
C LEU A 70 -21.08 -5.34 -41.74
N PRO A 71 -20.88 -4.31 -42.60
CA PRO A 71 -20.44 -4.51 -43.97
C PRO A 71 -19.03 -5.13 -44.02
N GLU A 72 -18.75 -5.89 -45.09
CA GLU A 72 -17.42 -6.45 -45.33
C GLU A 72 -16.34 -5.36 -45.36
N TRP A 73 -15.21 -5.65 -44.72
CA TRP A 73 -14.10 -4.71 -44.63
C TRP A 73 -13.31 -4.65 -45.95
N ALA A 74 -13.48 -3.56 -46.69
CA ALA A 74 -12.74 -3.27 -47.90
C ALA A 74 -11.49 -2.38 -47.60
N PRO A 75 -10.26 -2.93 -47.63
CA PRO A 75 -9.05 -2.12 -47.49
C PRO A 75 -8.73 -1.35 -48.78
N GLU A 76 -8.29 -0.09 -48.63
CA GLU A 76 -7.68 0.64 -49.75
C GLU A 76 -6.38 -0.04 -50.23
N LYS A 77 -6.24 -0.18 -51.54
CA LYS A 77 -5.19 -1.01 -52.15
C LYS A 77 -3.85 -0.29 -52.26
N LYS A 78 -2.79 -0.89 -51.70
CA LYS A 78 -1.42 -0.84 -52.25
C LYS A 78 -0.85 -2.26 -52.37
N ASN A 79 0.02 -2.48 -53.34
CA ASN A 79 0.18 -3.80 -54.00
C ASN A 79 1.39 -4.63 -53.56
N GLY A 80 1.15 -5.93 -53.31
CA GLY A 80 2.14 -7.02 -53.40
C GLY A 80 2.99 -7.29 -52.14
N LYS A 81 3.33 -8.53 -51.77
CA LYS A 81 3.07 -9.86 -52.38
C LYS A 81 2.76 -10.93 -51.30
N LYS A 82 2.19 -12.08 -51.72
CA LYS A 82 1.86 -13.30 -50.93
C LYS A 82 3.12 -14.15 -50.63
N SER A 83 3.16 -15.23 -49.82
CA SER A 83 2.22 -16.03 -48.97
C SER A 83 3.01 -16.53 -47.71
N SER A 84 2.69 -17.54 -46.86
CA SER A 84 1.67 -18.62 -46.71
C SER A 84 1.73 -19.10 -45.22
N HIS A 85 0.65 -19.36 -44.47
CA HIS A 85 -0.31 -20.50 -44.42
C HIS A 85 0.14 -21.78 -43.65
N ALA A 86 -0.83 -22.35 -42.90
CA ALA A 86 -0.83 -23.60 -42.09
C ALA A 86 -0.03 -23.60 -40.75
N GLY A 87 -0.52 -24.20 -39.64
CA GLY A 87 -1.84 -24.81 -39.39
C GLY A 87 -2.08 -25.25 -37.92
N ASN A 88 -3.35 -25.52 -37.58
CA ASN A 88 -3.90 -26.02 -36.28
C ASN A 88 -3.51 -27.51 -36.02
N PRO A 89 -3.78 -28.18 -34.85
CA PRO A 89 -4.77 -27.91 -33.78
C PRO A 89 -4.29 -28.14 -32.30
N PRO A 90 -5.15 -28.00 -31.26
CA PRO A 90 -4.76 -28.09 -29.83
C PRO A 90 -5.07 -29.43 -29.15
N LEU A 91 -4.42 -29.70 -28.01
CA LEU A 91 -4.79 -30.76 -27.04
C LEU A 91 -4.54 -30.34 -25.58
N SER A 92 -5.39 -30.87 -24.69
CA SER A 92 -5.34 -30.80 -23.22
C SER A 92 -5.54 -32.22 -22.67
N PRO A 93 -5.55 -32.46 -21.35
CA PRO A 93 -4.58 -32.08 -20.31
C PRO A 93 -4.00 -33.33 -19.58
N THR A 94 -2.94 -33.21 -18.78
CA THR A 94 -2.51 -34.28 -17.85
C THR A 94 -1.86 -33.73 -16.58
N ALA A 95 -1.84 -34.56 -15.52
CA ALA A 95 -1.56 -34.16 -14.15
C ALA A 95 -0.06 -33.94 -13.82
N ALA A 96 0.18 -33.27 -12.69
CA ALA A 96 1.50 -33.12 -12.06
C ALA A 96 1.94 -34.40 -11.31
N PRO A 97 3.22 -34.45 -10.91
CA PRO A 97 3.54 -34.79 -9.52
C PRO A 97 4.37 -33.68 -8.83
N GLU A 98 4.56 -33.83 -7.52
CA GLU A 98 5.16 -32.85 -6.61
C GLU A 98 6.70 -32.86 -6.64
N SER A 99 7.31 -31.69 -6.42
CA SER A 99 8.63 -31.57 -5.77
C SER A 99 8.77 -30.18 -5.14
N THR A 100 9.45 -30.11 -3.99
CA THR A 100 9.56 -28.91 -3.15
C THR A 100 10.77 -28.05 -3.51
N GLU A 101 10.55 -26.79 -3.87
CA GLU A 101 11.46 -25.67 -3.60
C GLU A 101 10.69 -24.34 -3.81
N HIS A 102 11.09 -23.27 -3.12
CA HIS A 102 10.37 -21.99 -3.16
C HIS A 102 10.74 -21.17 -4.41
N PRO A 103 9.80 -20.82 -5.31
CA PRO A 103 10.01 -19.77 -6.29
C PRO A 103 9.76 -18.40 -5.66
N GLU A 104 10.62 -17.43 -5.96
CA GLU A 104 10.38 -16.02 -5.65
C GLU A 104 9.13 -15.50 -6.39
N ALA A 105 8.52 -14.43 -5.88
CA ALA A 105 7.32 -13.85 -6.49
C ALA A 105 7.61 -13.42 -7.95
N PRO A 106 6.78 -13.81 -8.93
CA PRO A 106 7.04 -13.47 -10.33
C PRO A 106 6.94 -11.94 -10.51
N PRO A 107 7.92 -11.30 -11.19
CA PRO A 107 7.89 -9.86 -11.39
C PRO A 107 6.66 -9.44 -12.19
N GLU A 108 6.10 -8.27 -11.84
CA GLU A 108 4.96 -7.71 -12.56
C GLU A 108 5.29 -7.53 -14.05
N LYS A 109 4.40 -8.04 -14.91
CA LYS A 109 4.55 -7.94 -16.37
C LYS A 109 4.12 -6.57 -16.85
N THR A 110 5.03 -5.59 -16.69
CA THR A 110 4.98 -4.33 -17.42
C THR A 110 4.89 -4.60 -18.92
N GLU A 111 4.12 -3.80 -19.67
CA GLU A 111 4.21 -3.84 -21.14
C GLU A 111 5.64 -3.48 -21.56
N PRO A 112 6.28 -4.22 -22.48
CA PRO A 112 7.64 -3.91 -22.92
C PRO A 112 7.70 -2.52 -23.57
N GLU A 113 8.60 -1.67 -23.08
CA GLU A 113 8.74 -0.29 -23.57
C GLU A 113 8.89 -0.26 -25.10
N LYS A 114 8.12 0.62 -25.76
CA LYS A 114 8.07 0.72 -27.21
C LYS A 114 9.15 1.69 -27.68
N GLU A 115 10.19 1.13 -28.30
CA GLU A 115 11.36 1.84 -28.84
C GLU A 115 10.98 3.10 -29.66
N SER A 116 11.66 4.21 -29.37
CA SER A 116 11.35 5.57 -29.82
C SER A 116 11.16 5.68 -31.34
N TYR A 117 9.97 6.08 -31.77
CA TYR A 117 9.68 6.30 -33.19
C TYR A 117 10.58 7.41 -33.78
N ILE A 118 10.94 8.42 -32.98
CA ILE A 118 11.86 9.49 -33.40
C ILE A 118 13.24 8.90 -33.66
N TRP A 119 13.73 8.01 -32.79
CA TRP A 119 15.02 7.33 -33.01
C TRP A 119 15.02 6.46 -34.28
N LYS A 120 13.88 5.84 -34.62
CA LYS A 120 13.71 5.04 -35.84
C LYS A 120 13.61 5.87 -37.12
N GLN A 121 12.96 7.03 -37.05
CA GLN A 121 12.82 7.99 -38.16
C GLN A 121 14.03 8.91 -38.32
N SER A 122 15.03 8.80 -37.43
CA SER A 122 16.31 9.49 -37.53
C SER A 122 17.35 8.55 -38.15
N ASP A 123 18.28 9.12 -38.91
CA ASP A 123 19.33 8.38 -39.63
C ASP A 123 20.66 9.14 -39.55
N LYS A 124 21.51 9.03 -40.59
CA LYS A 124 22.78 9.74 -40.71
C LYS A 124 22.80 10.72 -41.89
N ASP A 125 21.69 10.88 -42.60
CA ASP A 125 21.61 11.62 -43.86
C ASP A 125 21.35 13.09 -43.51
N GLY A 126 22.45 13.81 -43.29
CA GLY A 126 22.47 15.15 -42.69
C GLY A 126 23.34 15.25 -41.41
N LEU A 127 24.06 14.19 -41.03
CA LEU A 127 24.98 14.22 -39.87
C LEU A 127 26.08 15.29 -40.03
N ASP A 128 26.42 15.71 -41.25
CA ASP A 128 27.37 16.80 -41.49
C ASP A 128 26.87 18.16 -41.00
N HIS A 129 25.55 18.39 -40.89
CA HIS A 129 25.01 19.57 -40.20
C HIS A 129 25.25 19.51 -38.69
N ALA A 130 25.18 18.31 -38.09
CA ALA A 130 25.59 18.10 -36.71
C ALA A 130 27.11 18.36 -36.54
N LYS A 131 27.95 17.92 -37.49
CA LYS A 131 29.39 18.24 -37.50
C LYS A 131 29.64 19.75 -37.59
N GLN A 132 28.94 20.47 -38.48
CA GLN A 132 29.04 21.93 -38.62
C GLN A 132 28.69 22.66 -37.29
N TYR A 133 27.61 22.24 -36.63
CA TYR A 133 27.22 22.76 -35.32
C TYR A 133 28.24 22.44 -34.22
N PHE A 134 28.76 21.21 -34.15
CA PHE A 134 29.79 20.86 -33.16
C PHE A 134 31.11 21.59 -33.45
N ALA A 135 31.50 21.77 -34.71
CA ALA A 135 32.68 22.54 -35.10
C ALA A 135 32.56 24.02 -34.73
N SER A 136 31.36 24.63 -34.77
CA SER A 136 31.11 26.00 -34.25
C SER A 136 31.31 26.10 -32.72
N ARG A 137 31.34 24.95 -32.02
CA ARG A 137 31.69 24.80 -30.60
C ARG A 137 33.13 24.32 -30.37
N GLY A 138 33.97 24.21 -31.40
CA GLY A 138 35.34 23.68 -31.29
C GLY A 138 35.44 22.15 -31.19
N ILE A 139 34.30 21.45 -31.31
CA ILE A 139 34.19 20.00 -31.22
C ILE A 139 34.28 19.40 -32.63
N THR A 140 35.36 18.71 -32.93
CA THR A 140 35.73 18.20 -34.26
C THR A 140 35.86 16.67 -34.30
N ILE A 141 35.20 15.96 -33.37
CA ILE A 141 35.16 14.49 -33.32
C ILE A 141 34.50 13.94 -34.59
N ASP A 142 35.25 13.17 -35.39
CA ASP A 142 34.72 12.42 -36.53
C ASP A 142 35.33 11.00 -36.55
N PRO A 143 34.55 9.91 -36.70
CA PRO A 143 33.09 9.86 -36.77
C PRO A 143 32.40 10.34 -35.48
N LEU A 144 31.35 11.13 -35.62
CA LEU A 144 30.48 11.49 -34.48
C LEU A 144 29.92 10.23 -33.79
N PRO A 145 29.78 10.23 -32.45
CA PRO A 145 29.28 9.10 -31.68
C PRO A 145 27.95 8.52 -32.19
N VAL A 146 27.84 7.19 -32.22
CA VAL A 146 26.69 6.46 -32.79
C VAL A 146 25.37 6.62 -32.00
N CYS A 147 25.42 7.22 -30.82
CA CYS A 147 24.24 7.66 -30.07
C CYS A 147 23.64 8.96 -30.62
N LEU A 148 24.30 9.65 -31.55
CA LEU A 148 23.83 10.84 -32.24
C LEU A 148 23.35 10.49 -33.65
N LYS A 149 22.24 11.09 -34.05
CA LYS A 149 21.62 11.00 -35.37
C LYS A 149 21.12 12.36 -35.83
N TRP A 150 20.76 12.47 -37.11
CA TRP A 150 20.08 13.64 -37.66
C TRP A 150 18.58 13.37 -37.82
N ASN A 151 17.76 14.43 -37.72
CA ASN A 151 16.36 14.43 -38.12
C ASN A 151 15.93 15.84 -38.58
N SER A 152 14.95 15.91 -39.48
CA SER A 152 14.30 17.16 -39.84
C SER A 152 12.83 16.92 -40.15
N TYR A 153 11.95 17.79 -39.67
CA TYR A 153 10.51 17.73 -39.99
C TYR A 153 9.93 19.12 -40.25
N THR A 154 9.05 19.23 -41.23
CA THR A 154 8.24 20.44 -41.44
C THR A 154 7.03 20.42 -40.50
N ASP A 155 6.88 21.46 -39.68
CA ASP A 155 5.71 21.59 -38.80
C ASP A 155 4.46 21.87 -39.63
N LYS A 156 3.41 21.05 -39.43
CA LYS A 156 2.18 21.10 -40.24
C LYS A 156 1.29 22.32 -39.92
N LYS A 157 1.63 23.13 -38.91
CA LYS A 157 0.89 24.34 -38.51
C LYS A 157 1.60 25.62 -38.93
N THR A 158 2.93 25.69 -38.78
CA THR A 158 3.71 26.90 -39.15
C THR A 158 4.33 26.81 -40.54
N GLY A 159 4.52 25.60 -41.09
CA GLY A 159 5.25 25.38 -42.34
C GLY A 159 6.78 25.42 -42.17
N GLU A 160 7.29 25.62 -40.96
CA GLU A 160 8.73 25.75 -40.68
C GLU A 160 9.41 24.38 -40.60
N THR A 161 10.56 24.24 -41.25
CA THR A 161 11.38 23.03 -41.20
C THR A 161 12.30 23.04 -39.97
N ASN A 162 11.99 22.19 -39.02
CA ASN A 162 12.66 22.04 -37.73
C ASN A 162 13.77 20.98 -37.84
N ASN A 163 15.01 21.45 -37.98
CA ASN A 163 16.22 20.63 -38.02
C ASN A 163 16.70 20.29 -36.61
N MET A 164 17.16 19.05 -36.36
CA MET A 164 17.65 18.66 -35.04
C MET A 164 18.69 17.54 -35.03
N ILE A 165 19.56 17.59 -34.03
CA ILE A 165 20.35 16.44 -33.60
C ILE A 165 19.49 15.62 -32.64
N VAL A 166 19.36 14.33 -32.91
CA VAL A 166 18.64 13.37 -32.06
C VAL A 166 19.66 12.50 -31.33
N ALA A 167 19.73 12.64 -30.01
CA ALA A 167 20.64 11.91 -29.15
C ALA A 167 19.89 10.83 -28.35
N ALA A 168 20.36 9.58 -28.42
CA ALA A 168 19.79 8.45 -27.69
C ALA A 168 20.07 8.56 -26.18
N ALA A 169 19.01 8.73 -25.39
CA ALA A 169 19.07 8.61 -23.94
C ALA A 169 18.80 7.15 -23.55
N SER A 170 19.73 6.53 -22.82
CA SER A 170 19.63 5.13 -22.41
C SER A 170 20.30 4.84 -21.05
N GLN A 171 19.86 3.77 -20.40
CA GLN A 171 20.52 3.13 -19.27
C GLN A 171 21.60 2.18 -19.80
N PRO A 172 22.56 1.76 -18.97
CA PRO A 172 23.54 0.73 -19.36
C PRO A 172 22.92 -0.57 -19.89
N ALA A 173 21.75 -0.97 -19.38
CA ALA A 173 21.04 -2.21 -19.73
C ALA A 173 20.08 -2.12 -20.95
N ASP A 174 19.66 -0.93 -21.38
CA ASP A 174 18.62 -0.76 -22.43
C ASP A 174 19.02 -1.39 -23.79
N GLU A 175 18.45 -2.51 -24.21
CA GLU A 175 18.79 -3.10 -25.53
C GLU A 175 18.36 -2.22 -26.73
N LYS A 176 17.46 -1.26 -26.51
CA LYS A 176 16.85 -0.38 -27.53
C LYS A 176 16.76 1.05 -27.02
N VAL A 177 16.53 2.02 -27.91
CA VAL A 177 16.44 3.44 -27.51
C VAL A 177 14.99 3.82 -27.25
N PHE A 178 14.63 3.93 -25.96
CA PHE A 178 13.27 4.29 -25.54
C PHE A 178 13.06 5.81 -25.42
N ALA A 179 14.13 6.56 -25.11
CA ALA A 179 14.08 8.01 -24.98
C ALA A 179 15.15 8.73 -25.83
N VAL A 180 14.88 9.97 -26.21
CA VAL A 180 15.80 10.83 -26.97
C VAL A 180 15.80 12.27 -26.45
N GLN A 181 16.97 12.89 -26.45
CA GLN A 181 17.10 14.35 -26.40
C GLN A 181 17.16 14.89 -27.83
N ARG A 182 16.41 15.95 -28.12
CA ARG A 182 16.41 16.63 -29.42
C ARG A 182 16.98 18.02 -29.26
N LEU A 183 18.09 18.31 -29.92
CA LEU A 183 18.73 19.63 -29.94
C LEU A 183 18.34 20.29 -31.26
N PHE A 184 17.53 21.34 -31.20
CA PHE A 184 17.03 22.05 -32.38
C PHE A 184 18.13 22.99 -32.89
N ILE A 185 18.44 22.91 -34.19
CA ILE A 185 19.58 23.58 -34.81
C ILE A 185 19.08 24.56 -35.87
N ASP A 186 19.48 25.83 -35.73
CA ASP A 186 19.50 26.81 -36.80
C ASP A 186 20.68 26.47 -37.73
N LEU A 187 20.38 26.15 -38.99
CA LEU A 187 21.38 25.77 -40.00
C LEU A 187 22.16 26.96 -40.54
N ASP A 188 21.56 28.15 -40.63
CA ASP A 188 22.19 29.34 -41.21
C ASP A 188 23.22 29.96 -40.25
N ASN A 189 22.94 29.90 -38.94
CA ASN A 189 23.84 30.37 -37.90
C ASN A 189 24.69 29.27 -37.23
N HIS A 190 24.42 27.99 -37.53
CA HIS A 190 24.98 26.83 -36.80
C HIS A 190 24.82 26.94 -35.27
N LYS A 191 23.61 27.28 -34.80
CA LYS A 191 23.29 27.54 -33.36
C LYS A 191 22.21 26.60 -32.83
N LYS A 192 22.32 26.23 -31.55
CA LYS A 192 21.27 25.51 -30.80
C LYS A 192 20.17 26.50 -30.39
N THR A 193 18.96 26.34 -30.92
CA THR A 193 17.79 27.18 -30.59
C THR A 193 16.97 26.63 -29.42
N GLY A 194 17.18 25.35 -29.06
CA GLY A 194 16.61 24.76 -27.86
C GLY A 194 16.91 23.27 -27.72
N ALA A 195 16.53 22.67 -26.60
CA ALA A 195 16.60 21.23 -26.37
C ALA A 195 15.29 20.70 -25.76
N LYS A 196 14.80 19.53 -26.21
CA LYS A 196 13.58 18.89 -25.66
C LYS A 196 13.72 17.36 -25.60
N MET A 197 13.41 16.77 -24.45
CA MET A 197 13.29 15.31 -24.30
C MET A 197 12.09 14.74 -25.05
N HIS A 198 12.08 13.43 -25.23
CA HIS A 198 10.92 12.61 -25.61
C HIS A 198 11.14 11.17 -25.13
N GLY A 199 10.18 10.60 -24.39
CA GLY A 199 10.28 9.28 -23.79
C GLY A 199 10.72 9.30 -22.31
N PRO A 200 10.66 8.14 -21.63
CA PRO A 200 10.98 8.00 -20.20
C PRO A 200 12.46 8.32 -19.93
N CYS A 201 12.74 9.27 -19.04
CA CYS A 201 14.09 9.82 -18.83
C CYS A 201 14.84 9.16 -17.66
N ASP A 202 14.17 8.25 -16.95
CA ASP A 202 14.52 7.83 -15.60
C ASP A 202 15.78 6.94 -15.59
N GLY A 203 16.82 7.42 -14.90
CA GLY A 203 18.15 6.81 -14.89
C GLY A 203 18.94 6.89 -16.20
N ARG A 204 18.40 7.53 -17.25
CA ARG A 204 18.96 7.51 -18.62
C ARG A 204 19.89 8.69 -18.90
N GLY A 205 20.92 8.43 -19.71
CA GLY A 205 21.87 9.44 -20.18
C GLY A 205 22.32 9.18 -21.62
N ILE A 206 23.01 10.14 -22.24
CA ILE A 206 23.51 10.02 -23.60
C ILE A 206 24.94 9.47 -23.55
N TRP A 207 25.05 8.15 -23.69
CA TRP A 207 26.32 7.42 -23.64
C TRP A 207 27.07 7.53 -24.97
N PHE A 208 28.21 8.22 -24.99
CA PHE A 208 28.95 8.45 -26.24
C PHE A 208 29.72 7.23 -26.73
N ASN A 209 30.30 6.43 -25.82
CA ASN A 209 30.82 5.10 -26.15
C ASN A 209 30.23 4.02 -25.22
N ARG A 210 28.93 3.72 -25.39
CA ARG A 210 28.21 2.76 -24.55
C ARG A 210 28.80 1.33 -24.53
N LYS A 211 29.59 0.94 -25.54
CA LYS A 211 30.29 -0.36 -25.62
C LYS A 211 31.78 -0.29 -25.24
N GLY A 212 32.29 0.89 -24.88
CA GLY A 212 33.65 1.06 -24.41
C GLY A 212 33.85 0.58 -22.96
N ASP A 213 35.07 0.76 -22.48
CA ASP A 213 35.39 0.66 -21.06
C ASP A 213 34.57 1.68 -20.26
N LYS A 214 34.17 1.28 -19.06
CA LYS A 214 33.34 2.04 -18.11
C LYS A 214 33.93 2.03 -16.70
N ALA A 215 35.14 1.49 -16.49
CA ALA A 215 35.84 1.56 -15.21
C ALA A 215 36.09 3.02 -14.77
N GLU A 216 36.33 3.91 -15.74
CA GLU A 216 36.32 5.36 -15.58
C GLU A 216 35.27 6.01 -16.50
N ILE A 217 34.47 6.95 -15.98
CA ILE A 217 33.43 7.66 -16.74
C ILE A 217 33.51 9.17 -16.48
N VAL A 218 33.40 9.97 -17.55
CA VAL A 218 33.09 11.41 -17.47
C VAL A 218 31.57 11.63 -17.50
N VAL A 219 31.04 12.38 -16.54
CA VAL A 219 29.65 12.86 -16.52
C VAL A 219 29.64 14.38 -16.60
N GLY A 220 28.77 14.95 -17.43
CA GLY A 220 28.49 16.39 -17.47
C GLY A 220 27.03 16.62 -17.83
N GLU A 221 26.52 17.85 -17.66
CA GLU A 221 25.10 18.14 -17.93
C GLU A 221 24.78 18.11 -19.43
N GLY A 222 25.55 18.87 -20.23
CA GLY A 222 25.33 19.04 -21.66
C GLY A 222 26.06 18.02 -22.54
N ILE A 223 25.57 17.85 -23.78
CA ILE A 223 26.28 17.11 -24.83
C ILE A 223 27.60 17.81 -25.15
N GLU A 224 27.57 19.13 -25.32
CA GLU A 224 28.75 19.92 -25.69
C GLU A 224 29.86 19.83 -24.64
N THR A 225 29.51 19.89 -23.34
CA THR A 225 30.43 19.72 -22.21
C THR A 225 31.18 18.40 -22.29
N VAL A 226 30.44 17.29 -22.41
CA VAL A 226 31.03 15.94 -22.37
C VAL A 226 31.80 15.62 -23.66
N LEU A 227 31.30 16.01 -24.84
CA LEU A 227 32.05 15.86 -26.09
C LEU A 227 33.37 16.67 -26.06
N SER A 228 33.37 17.85 -25.44
CA SER A 228 34.60 18.66 -25.31
C SER A 228 35.67 17.94 -24.48
N VAL A 229 35.25 17.30 -23.39
CA VAL A 229 36.15 16.48 -22.56
C VAL A 229 36.59 15.21 -23.27
N ILE A 230 35.70 14.52 -24.01
CA ILE A 230 36.05 13.33 -24.80
C ILE A 230 37.13 13.67 -25.83
N GLN A 231 36.98 14.78 -26.57
CA GLN A 231 37.99 15.24 -27.53
C GLN A 231 39.35 15.53 -26.88
N ALA A 232 39.35 16.15 -25.70
CA ALA A 232 40.58 16.52 -25.02
C ALA A 232 41.29 15.35 -24.31
N THR A 233 40.55 14.34 -23.83
CA THR A 233 41.06 13.33 -22.90
C THR A 233 40.98 11.88 -23.40
N GLY A 234 40.14 11.59 -24.40
CA GLY A 234 39.87 10.24 -24.88
C GLY A 234 39.08 9.34 -23.90
N LYS A 235 38.68 9.84 -22.71
CA LYS A 235 37.89 9.08 -21.74
C LYS A 235 36.48 8.78 -22.27
N ASN A 236 35.84 7.73 -21.76
CA ASN A 236 34.42 7.49 -22.02
C ASN A 236 33.57 8.50 -21.24
N GLY A 237 32.36 8.80 -21.72
CA GLY A 237 31.48 9.74 -21.05
C GLY A 237 30.00 9.63 -21.40
N VAL A 238 29.19 10.28 -20.56
CA VAL A 238 27.73 10.33 -20.64
C VAL A 238 27.21 11.74 -20.31
N ALA A 239 26.38 12.31 -21.18
CA ALA A 239 25.67 13.55 -20.87
C ALA A 239 24.38 13.27 -20.10
N ALA A 240 24.18 14.00 -19.00
CA ALA A 240 23.18 13.71 -17.98
C ALA A 240 21.80 14.35 -18.22
N LEU A 241 21.57 14.94 -19.41
CA LEU A 241 20.32 15.55 -19.88
C LEU A 241 19.93 16.87 -19.19
N SER A 242 20.06 16.95 -17.86
CA SER A 242 19.84 18.13 -17.02
C SER A 242 20.44 17.93 -15.62
N THR A 243 20.50 18.99 -14.80
CA THR A 243 20.82 18.91 -13.36
C THR A 243 19.94 17.90 -12.58
N ALA A 244 18.69 17.68 -12.98
CA ALA A 244 17.82 16.66 -12.39
C ALA A 244 18.20 15.26 -12.90
N GLY A 245 18.45 15.11 -14.20
CA GLY A 245 18.91 13.86 -14.79
C GLY A 245 20.26 13.40 -14.22
N MET A 246 21.17 14.33 -13.90
CA MET A 246 22.45 14.03 -13.22
C MET A 246 22.27 13.40 -11.83
N LYS A 247 21.27 13.82 -11.06
CA LYS A 247 20.94 13.18 -9.77
C LYS A 247 20.35 11.78 -9.96
N GLY A 248 19.55 11.58 -11.02
CA GLY A 248 18.88 10.30 -11.31
C GLY A 248 19.75 9.26 -12.02
N LEU A 249 20.76 9.69 -12.80
CA LEU A 249 21.53 8.88 -13.74
C LEU A 249 22.02 7.55 -13.16
N ILE A 250 21.79 6.43 -13.85
CA ILE A 250 22.28 5.10 -13.45
C ILE A 250 23.71 4.92 -13.98
N ILE A 251 24.64 4.67 -13.07
CA ILE A 251 26.06 4.44 -13.34
C ILE A 251 26.33 2.92 -13.36
N PRO A 252 27.03 2.36 -14.38
CA PRO A 252 27.37 0.94 -14.47
C PRO A 252 28.14 0.43 -13.26
N ASP A 253 27.92 -0.81 -12.84
CA ASP A 253 28.55 -1.29 -11.61
C ASP A 253 30.08 -1.50 -11.70
N GLU A 254 30.58 -1.77 -12.88
CA GLU A 254 32.01 -1.83 -13.20
C GLU A 254 32.74 -0.47 -13.01
N THR A 255 32.00 0.64 -12.89
CA THR A 255 32.59 1.98 -12.66
C THR A 255 33.23 2.07 -11.27
N ASN A 256 34.50 2.50 -11.26
CA ASN A 256 35.27 2.78 -10.05
C ASN A 256 35.65 4.27 -9.93
N VAL A 257 35.85 4.97 -11.05
CA VAL A 257 36.21 6.40 -11.06
C VAL A 257 35.18 7.21 -11.84
N LEU A 258 34.69 8.29 -11.22
CA LEU A 258 33.75 9.23 -11.83
C LEU A 258 34.37 10.62 -11.92
N TYR A 259 34.47 11.18 -13.13
CA TYR A 259 34.89 12.55 -13.37
C TYR A 259 33.67 13.42 -13.70
N LEU A 260 33.37 14.37 -12.83
CA LEU A 260 32.22 15.29 -12.97
C LEU A 260 32.69 16.58 -13.63
N ALA A 261 32.42 16.72 -14.92
CA ALA A 261 32.68 17.92 -15.69
C ALA A 261 31.54 18.93 -15.47
N VAL A 262 31.83 19.99 -14.72
CA VAL A 262 30.89 21.04 -14.33
C VAL A 262 31.31 22.35 -15.00
N ASP A 263 30.48 22.88 -15.89
CA ASP A 263 30.70 24.20 -16.48
C ASP A 263 30.60 25.32 -15.42
N SER A 264 31.34 26.41 -15.61
CA SER A 264 31.30 27.57 -14.71
C SER A 264 30.17 28.51 -15.13
N ASP A 265 29.15 28.64 -14.28
CA ASP A 265 28.10 29.66 -14.42
C ASP A 265 28.16 30.60 -13.19
N PRO A 266 28.11 31.93 -13.38
CA PRO A 266 28.22 32.90 -12.30
C PRO A 266 26.98 32.89 -11.41
N VAL A 267 27.16 33.17 -10.12
CA VAL A 267 26.04 33.37 -9.17
C VAL A 267 25.22 34.56 -9.66
N ARG A 268 24.01 34.30 -10.15
CA ARG A 268 23.11 35.34 -10.65
C ARG A 268 22.57 36.12 -9.45
N GLU A 269 22.42 37.44 -9.59
CA GLU A 269 22.03 38.32 -8.46
C GLU A 269 20.65 38.00 -7.84
N LYS A 270 19.80 37.26 -8.56
CA LYS A 270 18.50 36.75 -8.07
C LYS A 270 18.55 35.35 -7.43
N GLU A 271 19.73 34.74 -7.42
CA GLU A 271 19.99 33.32 -7.13
C GLU A 271 21.19 33.18 -6.17
N SER A 272 21.27 34.01 -5.12
CA SER A 272 22.43 34.13 -4.20
C SER A 272 22.81 32.85 -3.41
N SER A 273 22.09 31.75 -3.62
CA SER A 273 22.33 30.41 -3.07
C SER A 273 22.12 29.26 -4.09
N SER A 274 21.81 29.56 -5.35
CA SER A 274 21.54 28.57 -6.40
C SER A 274 22.75 28.42 -7.34
N MET A 275 23.48 27.33 -7.14
CA MET A 275 24.55 26.83 -8.02
C MET A 275 24.12 25.44 -8.53
N PRO A 276 23.20 25.36 -9.50
CA PRO A 276 22.42 24.14 -9.73
C PRO A 276 23.25 23.00 -10.35
N GLY A 277 24.20 23.30 -11.24
CA GLY A 277 25.13 22.32 -11.81
C GLY A 277 26.09 21.77 -10.75
N GLN A 278 26.71 22.66 -9.96
CA GLN A 278 27.58 22.31 -8.84
C GLN A 278 26.85 21.45 -7.79
N LYS A 279 25.61 21.81 -7.43
CA LYS A 279 24.76 21.05 -6.49
C LYS A 279 24.35 19.68 -7.05
N ALA A 280 24.09 19.57 -8.35
CA ALA A 280 23.81 18.28 -8.98
C ALA A 280 25.04 17.36 -9.03
N ALA A 281 26.21 17.91 -9.37
CA ALA A 281 27.48 17.18 -9.38
C ALA A 281 27.87 16.69 -7.97
N TYR A 282 27.76 17.54 -6.95
CA TYR A 282 28.02 17.17 -5.56
C TYR A 282 27.13 15.99 -5.12
N VAL A 283 25.81 16.05 -5.38
CA VAL A 283 24.87 14.97 -5.00
C VAL A 283 25.16 13.66 -5.77
N LEU A 284 25.59 13.76 -7.03
CA LEU A 284 26.01 12.58 -7.80
C LEU A 284 27.32 11.99 -7.25
N ALA A 285 28.30 12.81 -6.85
CA ALA A 285 29.54 12.38 -6.23
C ALA A 285 29.30 11.64 -4.90
N GLU A 286 28.52 12.26 -4.02
CA GLU A 286 28.16 11.73 -2.69
C GLU A 286 27.48 10.37 -2.80
N ARG A 287 26.46 10.26 -3.67
CA ARG A 287 25.78 9.00 -3.96
C ARG A 287 26.71 7.95 -4.61
N PHE A 288 27.65 8.36 -5.45
CA PHE A 288 28.56 7.44 -6.13
C PHE A 288 29.60 6.83 -5.18
N GLU A 289 30.28 7.64 -4.35
CA GLU A 289 31.25 7.12 -3.38
C GLU A 289 30.55 6.31 -2.27
N ALA A 290 29.38 6.74 -1.78
CA ALA A 290 28.61 6.00 -0.78
C ALA A 290 28.07 4.63 -1.28
N SER A 291 27.98 4.42 -2.60
CA SER A 291 27.36 3.22 -3.17
C SER A 291 28.23 1.95 -3.13
N ARG A 292 29.56 2.08 -3.07
CA ARG A 292 30.49 0.93 -2.90
C ARG A 292 31.87 1.40 -2.46
N GLU A 293 32.46 0.70 -1.50
CA GLU A 293 33.86 0.89 -1.12
C GLU A 293 34.80 0.84 -2.35
N GLY A 294 35.80 1.72 -2.35
CA GLY A 294 36.77 1.85 -3.45
C GLY A 294 36.32 2.71 -4.64
N ARG A 295 35.03 3.08 -4.75
CA ARG A 295 34.58 4.10 -5.72
C ARG A 295 35.14 5.48 -5.34
N LYS A 296 35.48 6.29 -6.35
CA LYS A 296 36.01 7.65 -6.19
C LYS A 296 35.41 8.63 -7.20
N ALA A 297 34.99 9.79 -6.72
CA ALA A 297 34.50 10.89 -7.52
C ALA A 297 35.50 12.06 -7.53
N PHE A 298 35.65 12.68 -8.69
CA PHE A 298 36.51 13.84 -8.92
C PHE A 298 35.72 14.92 -9.65
N LEU A 299 35.80 16.16 -9.18
CA LEU A 299 35.14 17.30 -9.82
C LEU A 299 36.14 18.08 -10.67
N VAL A 300 35.74 18.41 -11.89
CA VAL A 300 36.54 19.11 -12.90
C VAL A 300 35.73 20.28 -13.44
N SER A 301 36.37 21.43 -13.53
CA SER A 301 35.79 22.69 -13.99
C SER A 301 36.67 23.29 -15.08
N PRO A 302 36.15 24.12 -16.00
CA PRO A 302 36.97 24.80 -16.99
C PRO A 302 37.85 25.92 -16.39
N ASP A 303 37.61 26.35 -15.14
CA ASP A 303 38.44 27.30 -14.39
C ASP A 303 38.56 26.99 -12.87
N ASP A 304 39.37 27.77 -12.15
CA ASP A 304 39.65 27.60 -10.72
C ASP A 304 38.56 28.22 -9.79
N THR A 305 37.45 28.73 -10.35
CA THR A 305 36.45 29.54 -9.63
C THR A 305 35.05 28.91 -9.53
N CYS A 306 34.74 27.85 -10.29
CA CYS A 306 33.42 27.18 -10.32
C CYS A 306 32.83 26.83 -8.94
N PHE A 307 33.68 26.44 -7.97
CA PHE A 307 33.31 26.11 -6.59
C PHE A 307 33.71 27.21 -5.58
N SER A 308 33.79 28.46 -6.02
CA SER A 308 34.02 29.64 -5.18
C SER A 308 32.71 30.37 -4.86
N THR A 309 32.81 31.51 -4.17
CA THR A 309 31.66 32.42 -3.94
C THR A 309 31.34 33.32 -5.13
N ASN A 310 32.22 33.41 -6.14
CA ASN A 310 32.01 34.21 -7.35
C ASN A 310 32.61 33.52 -8.59
N PRO A 311 32.00 32.40 -9.04
CA PRO A 311 32.41 31.72 -10.27
C PRO A 311 32.35 32.62 -11.50
N ALA A 312 33.29 32.42 -12.42
CA ALA A 312 33.26 33.01 -13.74
C ALA A 312 32.13 32.41 -14.61
N LYS A 313 31.92 32.97 -15.81
CA LYS A 313 31.18 32.28 -16.87
C LYS A 313 32.13 31.66 -17.89
N LEU A 314 32.16 30.33 -17.95
CA LEU A 314 33.02 29.58 -18.88
C LEU A 314 32.48 28.16 -19.10
N ASP A 315 32.25 27.80 -20.38
CA ASP A 315 31.92 26.44 -20.81
C ASP A 315 33.20 25.64 -21.12
N PHE A 316 33.20 24.32 -20.95
CA PHE A 316 34.26 23.44 -21.49
C PHE A 316 34.43 23.57 -23.01
N ASN A 317 33.36 23.87 -23.77
CA ASN A 317 33.49 24.15 -25.21
C ASN A 317 34.23 25.45 -25.54
N ASP A 318 34.27 26.42 -24.62
CA ASP A 318 34.96 27.69 -24.85
C ASP A 318 36.48 27.57 -24.59
N LEU A 319 36.89 26.59 -23.77
CA LEU A 319 38.27 26.12 -23.74
C LEU A 319 38.68 25.47 -25.07
N LEU A 320 37.83 24.68 -25.74
CA LEU A 320 38.18 24.11 -27.06
C LEU A 320 38.23 25.15 -28.18
N LYS A 321 37.41 26.21 -28.13
CA LYS A 321 37.52 27.33 -29.10
C LYS A 321 38.84 28.10 -28.96
N THR A 322 39.40 28.17 -27.75
CA THR A 322 40.63 28.93 -27.46
C THR A 322 41.89 28.07 -27.53
N ASP A 323 41.79 26.78 -27.20
CA ASP A 323 42.80 25.75 -27.42
C ASP A 323 42.17 24.48 -28.06
N PRO A 324 42.08 24.42 -29.40
CA PRO A 324 41.56 23.26 -30.12
C PRO A 324 42.34 21.96 -29.90
N SER A 325 43.55 22.02 -29.32
CA SER A 325 44.30 20.81 -28.96
C SER A 325 43.75 20.11 -27.71
N GLY A 326 42.91 20.79 -26.93
CA GLY A 326 42.38 20.31 -25.65
C GLY A 326 43.39 20.30 -24.49
N GLY A 327 44.55 20.95 -24.64
CA GLY A 327 45.57 21.05 -23.60
C GLY A 327 45.07 21.78 -22.35
N GLY A 328 44.29 22.86 -22.54
CA GLY A 328 43.61 23.56 -21.45
C GLY A 328 42.70 22.64 -20.61
N ILE A 329 41.90 21.79 -21.27
CA ILE A 329 41.02 20.83 -20.59
C ILE A 329 41.84 19.74 -19.88
N ARG A 330 42.88 19.18 -20.53
CA ARG A 330 43.77 18.19 -19.89
C ARG A 330 44.42 18.76 -18.61
N LYS A 331 44.83 20.03 -18.62
CA LYS A 331 45.38 20.73 -17.46
C LYS A 331 44.37 20.92 -16.31
N GLN A 332 43.07 21.03 -16.60
CA GLN A 332 42.05 21.02 -15.54
C GLN A 332 41.80 19.60 -15.00
N PHE A 333 41.96 18.55 -15.83
CA PHE A 333 41.95 17.16 -15.35
C PHE A 333 43.15 16.83 -14.45
N GLU A 334 44.32 17.44 -14.65
CA GLU A 334 45.47 17.38 -13.72
C GLU A 334 45.18 18.03 -12.36
N LYS A 335 44.21 18.94 -12.29
CA LYS A 335 43.73 19.63 -11.08
C LYS A 335 42.45 19.04 -10.48
N ALA A 336 41.96 17.92 -11.01
CA ALA A 336 40.65 17.37 -10.65
C ALA A 336 40.51 17.16 -9.13
N ILE A 337 39.51 17.79 -8.51
CA ILE A 337 39.33 17.84 -7.06
C ILE A 337 38.69 16.53 -6.59
N PRO A 338 39.34 15.70 -5.74
CA PRO A 338 38.70 14.54 -5.14
C PRO A 338 37.51 14.97 -4.28
N PHE A 339 36.37 14.29 -4.37
CA PHE A 339 35.17 14.65 -3.61
C PHE A 339 35.42 14.66 -2.08
N THR A 340 36.15 13.66 -1.58
CA THR A 340 36.63 13.59 -0.18
C THR A 340 37.52 14.77 0.27
N ALA A 341 38.09 15.55 -0.65
CA ALA A 341 38.88 16.75 -0.37
C ALA A 341 38.11 18.06 -0.63
N MET A 342 36.83 17.99 -1.01
CA MET A 342 36.02 19.15 -1.39
C MET A 342 35.61 19.97 -0.17
N GLN A 343 36.07 21.22 -0.09
CA GLN A 343 35.71 22.15 1.01
C GLN A 343 34.37 22.86 0.77
N TRP A 344 33.98 23.05 -0.49
CA TRP A 344 32.67 23.59 -0.87
C TRP A 344 31.59 22.55 -0.57
N LYS A 345 30.47 23.01 0.02
CA LYS A 345 29.26 22.21 0.23
C LYS A 345 28.05 22.96 -0.33
N PRO A 346 27.00 22.26 -0.78
CA PRO A 346 25.76 22.90 -1.17
C PRO A 346 25.21 23.77 -0.03
N PRO A 347 24.68 24.97 -0.32
CA PRO A 347 23.96 25.76 0.68
C PRO A 347 22.82 24.92 1.28
N VAL A 348 22.83 24.79 2.61
CA VAL A 348 21.89 23.96 3.36
C VAL A 348 20.51 24.61 3.31
N GLN A 349 19.56 23.94 2.69
CA GLN A 349 18.13 24.21 2.86
C GLN A 349 17.62 23.29 3.97
N ASP A 350 16.87 23.86 4.91
CA ASP A 350 16.15 23.11 5.94
C ASP A 350 15.06 22.25 5.27
N PRO A 351 15.01 20.91 5.51
CA PRO A 351 14.02 20.03 4.87
C PRO A 351 12.56 20.31 5.30
N ASN A 352 12.34 21.09 6.36
CA ASN A 352 11.03 21.57 6.79
C ASN A 352 10.75 23.03 6.41
N ALA A 353 11.72 23.76 5.85
CA ALA A 353 11.43 25.05 5.23
C ALA A 353 10.69 24.81 3.90
N PRO A 354 9.62 25.57 3.60
CA PRO A 354 9.06 25.57 2.26
C PRO A 354 10.10 26.11 1.28
N ASP A 355 10.21 25.52 0.08
CA ASP A 355 11.04 26.08 -0.99
C ASP A 355 10.61 27.54 -1.28
N GLN A 356 11.47 28.47 -0.88
CA GLN A 356 11.38 29.90 -1.17
C GLN A 356 12.62 30.30 -1.97
N ALA A 357 12.45 31.22 -2.91
CA ALA A 357 13.45 31.62 -3.90
C ALA A 357 13.84 30.53 -4.93
N GLY A 358 12.86 29.69 -5.32
CA GLY A 358 12.90 28.89 -6.54
C GLY A 358 12.07 29.52 -7.66
N ASP A 359 12.68 30.42 -8.46
CA ASP A 359 12.02 31.22 -9.53
C ASP A 359 11.05 32.34 -9.07
N ASP A 360 10.99 32.64 -7.77
CA ASP A 360 10.13 33.71 -7.24
C ASP A 360 10.47 35.12 -7.78
N GLY A 361 11.69 35.30 -8.29
CA GLY A 361 12.16 36.52 -8.96
C GLY A 361 11.75 36.66 -10.44
N PHE A 362 10.98 35.71 -10.98
CA PHE A 362 10.31 35.83 -12.28
C PHE A 362 8.94 36.49 -12.14
N TYR A 363 8.08 35.94 -11.28
CA TYR A 363 6.70 36.41 -11.09
C TYR A 363 6.60 37.72 -10.26
N PRO A 364 5.50 38.49 -10.39
CA PRO A 364 5.20 39.60 -9.48
C PRO A 364 4.99 39.13 -8.03
N PRO A 365 5.32 39.93 -7.00
CA PRO A 365 5.19 39.52 -5.59
C PRO A 365 3.78 39.03 -5.20
N LYS A 366 2.72 39.69 -5.67
CA LYS A 366 1.32 39.26 -5.44
C LYS A 366 0.98 37.90 -6.06
N THR A 367 1.69 37.50 -7.11
CA THR A 367 1.56 36.17 -7.70
C THR A 367 2.25 35.14 -6.80
N ILE A 368 3.44 35.44 -6.27
CA ILE A 368 4.13 34.58 -5.29
C ILE A 368 3.33 34.44 -3.99
N GLU A 369 2.73 35.52 -3.47
CA GLU A 369 1.82 35.47 -2.32
C GLU A 369 0.65 34.49 -2.55
N ALA A 370 0.04 34.52 -3.74
CA ALA A 370 -1.06 33.64 -4.11
C ALA A 370 -0.62 32.18 -4.32
N LEU A 371 0.53 31.96 -4.97
CA LEU A 371 1.14 30.64 -5.20
C LEU A 371 1.58 29.99 -3.88
N ALA A 372 2.26 30.75 -3.00
CA ALA A 372 2.67 30.29 -1.68
C ALA A 372 1.48 30.03 -0.76
N LYS A 373 0.39 30.83 -0.83
CA LYS A 373 -0.86 30.51 -0.13
C LYS A 373 -1.43 29.18 -0.61
N MET A 374 -1.48 28.95 -1.93
CA MET A 374 -1.95 27.69 -2.50
C MET A 374 -1.07 26.50 -2.06
N ASN A 375 0.25 26.67 -2.00
CA ASN A 375 1.18 25.62 -1.57
C ASN A 375 0.99 25.16 -0.11
N LYS A 376 0.38 25.98 0.76
CA LYS A 376 0.06 25.60 2.15
C LYS A 376 -1.14 24.65 2.25
N GLU A 377 -2.06 24.72 1.30
CA GLU A 377 -3.29 23.90 1.29
C GLU A 377 -3.23 22.75 0.27
N TYR A 378 -2.36 22.83 -0.75
CA TYR A 378 -2.33 21.87 -1.86
C TYR A 378 -0.92 21.35 -2.14
N ALA A 379 -0.83 20.09 -2.56
CA ALA A 379 0.38 19.46 -3.08
C ALA A 379 0.03 18.51 -4.24
N ALA A 380 0.91 18.39 -5.23
CA ALA A 380 0.84 17.36 -6.25
C ALA A 380 1.39 16.04 -5.69
N VAL A 381 0.69 14.92 -5.93
CA VAL A 381 1.11 13.59 -5.46
C VAL A 381 0.84 12.52 -6.52
N LEU A 382 1.66 11.48 -6.55
CA LEU A 382 1.25 10.19 -7.10
C LEU A 382 0.55 9.39 -5.99
N LEU A 383 -0.58 8.76 -6.32
CA LEU A 383 -1.40 8.00 -5.38
C LEU A 383 -1.79 6.68 -6.05
N GLY A 384 -1.14 5.58 -5.67
CA GLY A 384 -1.23 4.32 -6.42
C GLY A 384 -0.70 4.44 -7.85
N GLY A 385 0.35 5.26 -8.05
CA GLY A 385 0.90 5.62 -9.36
C GLY A 385 0.08 6.67 -10.14
N ASP A 386 -1.16 6.95 -9.76
CA ASP A 386 -2.04 7.85 -10.51
C ASP A 386 -1.97 9.30 -9.99
N PHE A 387 -1.95 10.29 -10.89
CA PHE A 387 -1.69 11.69 -10.52
C PHE A 387 -2.90 12.32 -9.82
N ARG A 388 -2.67 12.89 -8.65
CA ARG A 388 -3.68 13.56 -7.81
C ARG A 388 -3.15 14.85 -7.20
N ILE A 389 -4.08 15.68 -6.74
CA ILE A 389 -3.77 16.84 -5.92
C ILE A 389 -4.22 16.54 -4.49
N ALA A 390 -3.28 16.34 -3.58
CA ALA A 390 -3.55 16.34 -2.16
C ALA A 390 -4.02 17.75 -1.76
N LYS A 391 -5.19 17.84 -1.13
CA LYS A 391 -5.71 19.04 -0.48
C LYS A 391 -5.78 18.79 1.02
N GLU A 392 -4.96 19.52 1.76
CA GLU A 392 -5.01 19.70 3.20
C GLU A 392 -6.13 20.70 3.55
N GLY A 393 -6.79 20.49 4.69
CA GLY A 393 -7.86 21.35 5.17
C GLY A 393 -8.12 21.15 6.66
N TYR A 394 -9.12 21.85 7.18
CA TYR A 394 -9.60 21.69 8.55
C TYR A 394 -11.12 21.73 8.57
N ASP A 395 -11.75 20.69 9.10
CA ASP A 395 -13.18 20.67 9.36
C ASP A 395 -13.43 21.33 10.72
N HIS A 396 -14.05 22.51 10.70
CA HIS A 396 -14.35 23.27 11.92
C HIS A 396 -15.48 22.66 12.78
N ALA A 397 -16.33 21.79 12.21
CA ALA A 397 -17.39 21.09 12.94
C ALA A 397 -16.84 19.83 13.62
N ALA A 398 -16.08 19.02 12.89
CA ALA A 398 -15.40 17.84 13.43
C ALA A 398 -14.16 18.18 14.29
N ARG A 399 -13.61 19.39 14.12
CA ARG A 399 -12.35 19.89 14.72
C ARG A 399 -11.13 19.02 14.39
N LYS A 400 -11.04 18.56 13.14
CA LYS A 400 -9.96 17.71 12.63
C LYS A 400 -9.42 18.24 11.30
N HIS A 401 -8.13 18.09 11.05
CA HIS A 401 -7.56 18.26 9.73
C HIS A 401 -8.10 17.19 8.79
N THR A 402 -8.45 17.64 7.59
CA THR A 402 -8.93 16.78 6.51
C THR A 402 -7.87 16.68 5.42
N LEU A 403 -7.82 15.52 4.78
CA LEU A 403 -7.03 15.30 3.57
C LEU A 403 -7.95 14.73 2.51
N SER A 404 -7.94 15.33 1.33
CA SER A 404 -8.74 14.90 0.18
C SER A 404 -7.87 14.89 -1.07
N PHE A 405 -8.11 13.95 -1.98
CA PHE A 405 -7.31 13.79 -3.19
C PHE A 405 -8.17 14.18 -4.40
N LEU A 406 -7.89 15.34 -4.96
CA LEU A 406 -8.65 15.93 -6.05
C LEU A 406 -8.09 15.49 -7.40
N LYS A 407 -8.96 15.35 -8.41
CA LYS A 407 -8.53 15.30 -9.81
C LYS A 407 -8.09 16.70 -10.25
N ILE A 408 -7.09 16.77 -11.13
CA ILE A 408 -6.55 18.04 -11.65
C ILE A 408 -7.64 18.96 -12.24
N THR A 409 -8.65 18.37 -12.88
CA THR A 409 -9.82 19.08 -13.41
C THR A 409 -10.66 19.74 -12.31
N SER A 410 -10.83 19.10 -11.16
CA SER A 410 -11.53 19.67 -10.00
C SER A 410 -10.77 20.88 -9.43
N LEU A 411 -9.43 20.81 -9.37
CA LEU A 411 -8.58 21.93 -8.96
C LEU A 411 -8.74 23.13 -9.93
N TYR A 412 -8.66 22.87 -11.23
CA TYR A 412 -8.83 23.90 -12.25
C TYR A 412 -10.22 24.53 -12.22
N SER A 413 -11.29 23.75 -12.08
CA SER A 413 -12.65 24.28 -11.96
C SER A 413 -12.85 25.13 -10.69
N TYR A 414 -12.27 24.72 -9.55
CA TYR A 414 -12.38 25.45 -8.29
C TYR A 414 -11.69 26.82 -8.34
N PHE A 415 -10.54 26.92 -9.02
CA PHE A 415 -9.77 28.16 -9.16
C PHE A 415 -10.00 28.91 -10.49
N ALA A 416 -10.97 28.51 -11.32
CA ALA A 416 -11.18 29.06 -12.67
C ALA A 416 -11.45 30.58 -12.71
N ASN A 417 -12.00 31.13 -11.63
CA ASN A 417 -12.24 32.57 -11.44
C ASN A 417 -11.03 33.34 -10.91
N THR A 418 -9.98 32.64 -10.45
CA THR A 418 -8.85 33.22 -9.72
C THR A 418 -7.65 33.32 -10.66
N ARG A 419 -7.18 34.55 -10.91
CA ARG A 419 -6.07 34.83 -11.83
C ARG A 419 -4.92 35.57 -11.17
N VAL A 420 -3.72 35.34 -11.70
CA VAL A 420 -2.46 35.95 -11.27
C VAL A 420 -1.70 36.50 -12.49
N GLY A 421 -0.87 37.51 -12.25
CA GLY A 421 -0.01 38.08 -13.29
C GLY A 421 1.21 37.19 -13.53
N VAL A 422 1.45 36.81 -14.78
CA VAL A 422 2.60 35.99 -15.21
C VAL A 422 3.36 36.78 -16.28
N PRO A 423 4.68 36.98 -16.15
CA PRO A 423 5.46 37.64 -17.19
C PRO A 423 5.57 36.75 -18.45
N VAL A 424 5.49 37.37 -19.62
CA VAL A 424 5.62 36.70 -20.91
C VAL A 424 6.53 37.49 -21.86
N GLY A 425 7.17 36.78 -22.79
CA GLY A 425 8.14 37.35 -23.73
C GLY A 425 9.43 37.86 -23.06
N GLU A 426 10.36 38.36 -23.88
CA GLU A 426 11.65 38.89 -23.41
C GLU A 426 11.47 40.17 -22.58
N ASN A 427 10.47 40.98 -22.93
CA ASN A 427 10.10 42.22 -22.25
C ASN A 427 9.44 42.02 -20.87
N ARG A 428 9.04 40.78 -20.52
CA ARG A 428 8.34 40.42 -19.27
C ARG A 428 6.97 41.12 -19.11
N ASP A 429 6.24 41.31 -20.20
CA ASP A 429 4.87 41.85 -20.18
C ASP A 429 3.94 40.96 -19.33
N ILE A 430 3.01 41.56 -18.56
CA ILE A 430 2.20 40.80 -17.59
C ILE A 430 0.89 40.29 -18.21
N GLU A 431 0.77 38.97 -18.38
CA GLU A 431 -0.47 38.28 -18.79
C GLU A 431 -1.22 37.71 -17.56
N TYR A 432 -2.54 37.86 -17.50
CA TYR A 432 -3.36 37.35 -16.39
C TYR A 432 -3.86 35.92 -16.64
N ARG A 433 -3.14 34.94 -16.10
CA ARG A 433 -3.40 33.50 -16.22
C ARG A 433 -4.08 32.93 -14.97
N GLU A 434 -4.73 31.78 -15.08
CA GLU A 434 -5.40 31.10 -13.95
C GLU A 434 -4.39 30.64 -12.88
N LEU A 435 -4.73 30.84 -11.61
CA LEU A 435 -3.84 30.52 -10.48
C LEU A 435 -3.45 29.04 -10.46
N ALA A 436 -4.41 28.12 -10.53
CA ALA A 436 -4.12 26.69 -10.45
C ALA A 436 -3.30 26.15 -11.63
N LYS A 437 -3.48 26.71 -12.84
CA LYS A 437 -2.63 26.38 -14.00
C LYS A 437 -1.21 26.91 -13.82
N THR A 438 -1.08 28.11 -13.25
CA THR A 438 0.23 28.73 -12.95
C THR A 438 0.98 27.95 -11.86
N TRP A 439 0.29 27.59 -10.77
CA TRP A 439 0.81 26.74 -9.69
C TRP A 439 1.21 25.35 -10.18
N MET A 440 0.44 24.77 -11.11
CA MET A 440 0.81 23.49 -11.74
C MET A 440 2.11 23.53 -12.57
N THR A 441 2.63 24.71 -12.92
CA THR A 441 3.90 24.90 -13.64
C THR A 441 4.97 25.66 -12.85
N TRP A 442 4.71 26.05 -11.60
CA TRP A 442 5.63 26.80 -10.75
C TRP A 442 6.62 25.85 -10.05
N ASN A 443 7.90 26.20 -10.04
CA ASN A 443 8.96 25.36 -9.48
C ASN A 443 8.81 25.13 -7.96
N GLY A 444 8.28 26.10 -7.22
CA GLY A 444 7.99 25.96 -5.79
C GLY A 444 6.82 25.03 -5.44
N ARG A 445 6.14 24.41 -6.44
CA ARG A 445 4.99 23.53 -6.21
C ARG A 445 5.40 22.25 -5.48
N ARG A 446 4.92 22.07 -4.24
CA ARG A 446 5.03 20.81 -3.49
C ARG A 446 4.58 19.63 -4.35
N THR A 447 5.49 18.69 -4.59
CA THR A 447 5.31 17.55 -5.50
C THR A 447 5.95 16.33 -4.88
N TYR A 448 5.21 15.23 -4.75
CA TYR A 448 5.68 14.01 -4.09
C TYR A 448 5.41 12.76 -4.94
N ASP A 449 6.33 11.80 -4.90
CA ASP A 449 6.32 10.57 -5.71
C ASP A 449 5.50 9.43 -5.08
N ASP A 450 4.92 9.67 -3.89
CA ASP A 450 4.02 8.74 -3.21
C ASP A 450 3.19 9.43 -2.12
N VAL A 451 2.22 8.70 -1.58
CA VAL A 451 1.53 9.03 -0.32
C VAL A 451 1.61 7.82 0.61
N VAL A 452 2.29 7.98 1.74
CA VAL A 452 2.51 6.90 2.73
C VAL A 452 2.00 7.31 4.09
N PHE A 453 1.58 6.37 4.94
CA PHE A 453 1.50 6.58 6.39
C PHE A 453 2.62 5.78 7.02
N ASP A 454 3.65 6.45 7.52
CA ASP A 454 4.84 5.82 8.09
C ASP A 454 5.25 6.55 9.39
N PRO A 455 4.85 6.03 10.57
CA PRO A 455 5.19 6.60 11.87
C PRO A 455 6.65 6.36 12.30
N SER A 456 7.46 5.64 11.51
CA SER A 456 8.89 5.47 11.81
C SER A 456 9.74 6.66 11.34
N GLU A 457 9.16 7.51 10.49
CA GLU A 457 9.79 8.65 9.78
C GLU A 457 11.00 8.28 8.89
N LYS A 458 11.29 6.97 8.72
CA LYS A 458 12.37 6.43 7.85
C LYS A 458 11.94 6.33 6.38
N THR A 459 11.10 7.26 5.94
CA THR A 459 10.53 7.25 4.58
C THR A 459 11.60 7.51 3.50
N ARG A 460 11.41 6.95 2.31
CA ARG A 460 12.21 7.32 1.13
C ARG A 460 12.06 8.83 0.82
N PRO A 461 13.07 9.50 0.24
CA PRO A 461 12.94 10.91 -0.13
C PRO A 461 11.73 11.19 -1.03
N ASN A 462 11.22 12.42 -0.94
CA ASN A 462 10.15 12.95 -1.79
C ASN A 462 8.78 12.24 -1.72
N VAL A 463 8.41 11.63 -0.59
CA VAL A 463 7.03 11.10 -0.37
C VAL A 463 6.20 12.01 0.55
N TYR A 464 4.90 12.03 0.33
CA TYR A 464 3.96 12.67 1.24
C TYR A 464 3.67 11.74 2.42
N ASN A 465 4.38 11.89 3.53
CA ASN A 465 4.03 11.17 4.76
C ASN A 465 2.75 11.77 5.37
N LEU A 466 1.77 10.91 5.66
CA LEU A 466 0.49 11.21 6.30
C LEU A 466 0.63 11.37 7.82
N PHE A 467 1.65 10.76 8.43
CA PHE A 467 2.07 11.02 9.81
C PHE A 467 2.84 12.34 9.89
N LYS A 468 2.73 13.03 11.03
CA LYS A 468 3.26 14.40 11.27
C LYS A 468 3.84 14.56 12.69
N GLY A 469 4.35 13.47 13.27
CA GLY A 469 4.69 13.41 14.70
C GLY A 469 3.46 13.29 15.61
N PHE A 470 3.72 13.24 16.92
CA PHE A 470 2.68 13.30 17.95
C PHE A 470 2.24 14.77 18.19
N PRO A 471 0.95 15.03 18.50
CA PRO A 471 0.44 16.36 18.82
C PRO A 471 0.77 16.87 20.23
N LEU A 472 1.35 16.03 21.10
CA LEU A 472 1.74 16.38 22.47
C LEU A 472 3.26 16.31 22.63
N GLU A 473 3.81 17.27 23.37
CA GLU A 473 5.19 17.25 23.86
C GLU A 473 5.24 16.49 25.19
N PRO A 474 6.07 15.43 25.34
CA PRO A 474 6.14 14.63 26.56
C PRO A 474 6.75 15.43 27.73
N LYS A 475 6.00 15.60 28.82
CA LYS A 475 6.40 16.45 29.95
C LYS A 475 6.13 15.77 31.30
N GLN A 476 7.15 15.75 32.16
CA GLN A 476 7.02 15.22 33.53
C GLN A 476 5.90 15.93 34.30
N GLY A 477 5.03 15.15 34.95
CA GLY A 477 3.86 15.63 35.69
C GLY A 477 3.19 14.50 36.48
N ASP A 478 1.91 14.68 36.82
CA ASP A 478 1.11 13.68 37.53
C ASP A 478 -0.03 13.17 36.64
N TRP A 479 -0.16 11.84 36.58
CA TRP A 479 -1.27 11.10 35.94
C TRP A 479 -1.73 9.91 36.81
N SER A 480 -1.47 9.99 38.12
CA SER A 480 -1.63 8.89 39.07
C SER A 480 -3.07 8.41 39.25
N LEU A 481 -4.09 9.25 38.98
CA LEU A 481 -5.49 8.83 39.00
C LEU A 481 -5.80 7.92 37.82
N MET A 482 -5.34 8.25 36.61
CA MET A 482 -5.46 7.36 35.46
C MET A 482 -4.59 6.10 35.61
N ARG A 483 -3.35 6.21 36.11
CA ARG A 483 -2.53 5.02 36.41
C ARG A 483 -3.21 4.07 37.40
N SER A 484 -3.86 4.63 38.44
CA SER A 484 -4.66 3.88 39.41
C SER A 484 -5.97 3.34 38.81
N HIS A 485 -6.57 4.03 37.84
CA HIS A 485 -7.74 3.54 37.09
C HIS A 485 -7.39 2.33 36.22
N ILE A 486 -6.26 2.36 35.51
CA ILE A 486 -5.78 1.22 34.72
C ILE A 486 -5.52 0.02 35.63
N PHE A 487 -4.82 0.20 36.75
CA PHE A 487 -4.55 -0.88 37.70
C PHE A 487 -5.83 -1.43 38.36
N LYS A 488 -6.59 -0.59 39.06
CA LYS A 488 -7.70 -1.05 39.91
C LYS A 488 -8.97 -1.38 39.14
N VAL A 489 -9.25 -0.66 38.05
CA VAL A 489 -10.50 -0.83 37.30
C VAL A 489 -10.24 -1.65 36.06
N ILE A 490 -9.41 -1.18 35.11
CA ILE A 490 -9.22 -1.85 33.81
C ILE A 490 -8.60 -3.25 33.94
N CYS A 491 -7.73 -3.45 34.94
CA CYS A 491 -7.04 -4.71 35.19
C CYS A 491 -7.56 -5.47 36.43
N ASP A 492 -8.65 -5.01 37.08
CA ASP A 492 -9.18 -5.52 38.35
C ASP A 492 -8.10 -5.82 39.43
N SER A 493 -7.17 -4.88 39.61
CA SER A 493 -6.02 -4.99 40.51
C SER A 493 -5.04 -6.15 40.23
N ASN A 494 -5.19 -6.87 39.11
CA ASN A 494 -4.24 -7.89 38.66
C ASN A 494 -2.94 -7.23 38.16
N ALA A 495 -1.83 -7.59 38.78
CA ALA A 495 -0.51 -7.01 38.50
C ALA A 495 0.09 -7.46 37.15
N GLU A 496 -0.20 -8.67 36.69
CA GLU A 496 0.25 -9.20 35.40
C GLU A 496 -0.47 -8.50 34.25
N HIS A 497 -1.81 -8.42 34.34
CA HIS A 497 -2.64 -7.68 33.38
C HIS A 497 -2.19 -6.20 33.30
N PHE A 498 -1.93 -5.57 34.45
CA PHE A 498 -1.46 -4.19 34.50
C PHE A 498 -0.07 -4.01 33.87
N ALA A 499 0.88 -4.91 34.14
CA ALA A 499 2.20 -4.87 33.51
C ALA A 499 2.10 -5.02 31.99
N TYR A 500 1.28 -5.96 31.51
CA TYR A 500 1.05 -6.18 30.08
C TYR A 500 0.40 -4.97 29.39
N VAL A 501 -0.64 -4.37 29.98
CA VAL A 501 -1.31 -3.18 29.44
C VAL A 501 -0.37 -1.98 29.40
N MET A 502 0.43 -1.77 30.46
CA MET A 502 1.44 -0.70 30.50
C MET A 502 2.52 -0.89 29.43
N ALA A 503 3.01 -2.12 29.22
CA ALA A 503 3.97 -2.46 28.17
C ALA A 503 3.39 -2.24 26.76
N TRP A 504 2.15 -2.69 26.52
CA TRP A 504 1.45 -2.51 25.24
C TRP A 504 1.24 -1.02 24.91
N MET A 505 0.85 -0.23 25.92
CA MET A 505 0.73 1.23 25.80
C MET A 505 2.08 1.91 25.54
N ALA A 506 3.15 1.47 26.21
CA ALA A 506 4.49 2.03 26.04
C ALA A 506 5.04 1.76 24.63
N ARG A 507 4.90 0.52 24.13
CA ARG A 507 5.28 0.16 22.75
C ARG A 507 4.60 1.04 21.73
N ALA A 508 3.29 1.30 21.87
CA ALA A 508 2.54 2.11 20.92
C ALA A 508 2.98 3.61 20.89
N VAL A 509 3.71 4.08 21.91
CA VAL A 509 4.27 5.46 21.96
C VAL A 509 5.77 5.48 21.62
N GLN A 510 6.55 4.48 22.04
CA GLN A 510 8.00 4.40 21.79
C GLN A 510 8.32 3.92 20.36
N ASP A 511 7.56 2.95 19.85
CA ASP A 511 7.74 2.34 18.54
C ASP A 511 6.41 2.39 17.75
N PRO A 512 5.92 3.57 17.34
CA PRO A 512 4.68 3.68 16.59
C PRO A 512 4.81 3.11 15.16
N GLY A 513 6.02 3.01 14.62
CA GLY A 513 6.31 2.64 13.23
C GLY A 513 7.02 1.30 13.01
N GLY A 514 7.25 0.51 14.06
CA GLY A 514 7.91 -0.81 13.96
C GLY A 514 6.95 -2.00 14.05
N ASP A 515 7.50 -3.12 14.50
CA ASP A 515 6.86 -4.44 14.54
C ASP A 515 5.64 -4.46 15.49
N LYS A 516 4.45 -4.69 14.92
CA LYS A 516 3.22 -4.79 15.71
C LYS A 516 3.22 -6.02 16.63
N PRO A 517 2.59 -5.93 17.81
CA PRO A 517 2.42 -7.07 18.71
C PRO A 517 1.48 -8.14 18.14
N GLY A 518 0.57 -7.76 17.23
CA GLY A 518 -0.47 -8.66 16.74
C GLY A 518 -1.55 -8.97 17.79
N VAL A 519 -1.67 -8.13 18.83
CA VAL A 519 -2.63 -8.26 19.92
C VAL A 519 -3.45 -6.98 20.07
N ALA A 520 -4.77 -7.14 20.19
CA ALA A 520 -5.72 -6.10 20.59
C ALA A 520 -6.10 -6.23 22.07
N ILE A 521 -6.36 -5.11 22.73
CA ILE A 521 -6.95 -5.10 24.07
C ILE A 521 -8.48 -5.12 23.94
N VAL A 522 -9.18 -6.00 24.67
CA VAL A 522 -10.64 -6.12 24.64
C VAL A 522 -11.18 -5.86 26.05
N LEU A 523 -12.16 -4.97 26.18
CA LEU A 523 -12.74 -4.54 27.44
C LEU A 523 -14.22 -4.96 27.52
N LYS A 524 -14.47 -6.17 28.04
CA LYS A 524 -15.82 -6.74 28.26
C LYS A 524 -16.45 -6.17 29.54
N GLY A 525 -17.78 -6.19 29.66
CA GLY A 525 -18.50 -5.81 30.88
C GLY A 525 -19.38 -4.56 30.77
N GLY A 526 -19.98 -4.14 31.89
CA GLY A 526 -21.06 -3.14 31.94
C GLY A 526 -20.76 -1.74 31.38
N LYS A 527 -21.82 -1.00 31.04
CA LYS A 527 -21.74 0.41 30.64
C LYS A 527 -21.53 1.31 31.86
N GLY A 528 -20.73 2.36 31.70
CA GLY A 528 -20.45 3.34 32.77
C GLY A 528 -19.33 2.97 33.77
N ILE A 529 -18.58 1.89 33.51
CA ILE A 529 -17.46 1.43 34.37
C ILE A 529 -16.18 2.27 34.20
N GLY A 530 -15.94 2.84 33.02
CA GLY A 530 -14.74 3.64 32.74
C GLY A 530 -13.94 3.25 31.50
N LYS A 531 -14.33 2.16 30.79
CA LYS A 531 -13.69 1.70 29.53
C LYS A 531 -13.34 2.85 28.58
N GLY A 532 -14.33 3.64 28.17
CA GLY A 532 -14.12 4.81 27.32
C GLY A 532 -13.34 5.96 27.98
N VAL A 533 -13.30 6.07 29.33
CA VAL A 533 -12.49 7.07 30.04
C VAL A 533 -11.00 6.73 29.95
N PHE A 534 -10.64 5.46 30.14
CA PHE A 534 -9.28 4.96 29.88
C PHE A 534 -8.87 5.21 28.42
N VAL A 535 -9.66 4.70 27.45
CA VAL A 535 -9.24 4.72 26.04
C VAL A 535 -9.19 6.13 25.46
N ASN A 536 -10.12 7.03 25.81
CA ASN A 536 -10.02 8.44 25.39
C ASN A 536 -8.92 9.24 26.12
N TYR A 537 -8.40 8.74 27.24
CA TYR A 537 -7.24 9.34 27.90
C TYR A 537 -5.96 8.98 27.13
N PHE A 538 -5.70 7.69 26.96
CA PHE A 538 -4.56 7.19 26.18
C PHE A 538 -4.60 7.69 24.73
N GLY A 539 -5.77 7.60 24.07
CA GLY A 539 -5.99 8.09 22.71
C GLY A 539 -5.68 9.59 22.54
N SER A 540 -5.77 10.41 23.60
CA SER A 540 -5.45 11.84 23.50
C SER A 540 -3.95 12.14 23.28
N ILE A 541 -3.05 11.16 23.47
CA ILE A 541 -1.64 11.25 23.07
C ILE A 541 -1.49 11.28 21.54
N PHE A 542 -2.36 10.57 20.81
CA PHE A 542 -2.25 10.34 19.37
C PHE A 542 -3.03 11.37 18.53
N GLY A 543 -3.99 12.09 19.14
CA GLY A 543 -4.81 13.11 18.50
C GLY A 543 -5.54 12.62 17.24
N GLU A 544 -5.09 13.04 16.05
CA GLU A 544 -5.69 12.60 14.79
C GLU A 544 -5.42 11.14 14.46
N ALA A 545 -4.33 10.58 14.98
CA ALA A 545 -4.02 9.16 14.86
C ALA A 545 -4.81 8.29 15.86
N PHE A 546 -5.66 8.89 16.70
CA PHE A 546 -6.69 8.19 17.46
C PHE A 546 -8.06 8.26 16.77
N LEU A 547 -8.63 7.08 16.52
CA LEU A 547 -9.89 6.91 15.81
C LEU A 547 -10.87 6.07 16.63
N PRO A 548 -11.82 6.69 17.35
CA PRO A 548 -12.99 5.99 17.86
C PRO A 548 -13.97 5.70 16.73
N ILE A 549 -14.51 4.48 16.70
CA ILE A 549 -15.58 4.02 15.83
C ILE A 549 -16.64 3.37 16.73
N SER A 550 -17.89 3.83 16.61
CA SER A 550 -19.04 3.32 17.36
C SER A 550 -20.11 2.66 16.48
N ASP A 551 -19.81 2.43 15.20
CA ASP A 551 -20.72 1.82 14.25
C ASP A 551 -20.00 0.85 13.30
N SER A 552 -20.69 -0.24 12.96
CA SER A 552 -20.14 -1.32 12.14
C SER A 552 -20.13 -1.00 10.63
N GLU A 553 -20.84 0.03 10.15
CA GLU A 553 -20.73 0.42 8.74
C GLU A 553 -19.43 1.18 8.48
N SER A 554 -19.03 2.09 9.37
CA SER A 554 -17.69 2.69 9.36
C SER A 554 -16.61 1.63 9.46
N PHE A 555 -16.72 0.70 10.43
CA PHE A 555 -15.71 -0.35 10.60
C PHE A 555 -15.66 -1.33 9.42
N THR A 556 -16.77 -1.98 9.06
CA THR A 556 -16.79 -3.02 8.00
C THR A 556 -16.89 -2.46 6.59
N GLY A 557 -17.16 -1.17 6.42
CA GLY A 557 -17.45 -0.52 5.15
C GLY A 557 -16.33 -0.64 4.12
N ARG A 558 -16.71 -0.51 2.85
CA ARG A 558 -15.78 -0.51 1.72
C ARG A 558 -14.84 0.70 1.77
N PHE A 559 -15.39 1.89 1.99
CA PHE A 559 -14.65 3.15 2.03
C PHE A 559 -13.92 3.36 3.38
N ASN A 560 -12.86 2.59 3.59
CA ASN A 560 -12.08 2.52 4.82
C ASN A 560 -10.99 3.61 4.96
N MET A 561 -10.93 4.60 4.06
CA MET A 561 -9.89 5.64 4.01
C MET A 561 -9.69 6.42 5.33
N HIS A 562 -10.69 6.46 6.20
CA HIS A 562 -10.61 7.10 7.51
C HIS A 562 -9.62 6.40 8.48
N LEU A 563 -9.32 5.11 8.27
CA LEU A 563 -8.30 4.35 9.01
C LEU A 563 -6.86 4.66 8.54
N SER A 564 -6.66 5.35 7.40
CA SER A 564 -5.33 5.53 6.75
C SER A 564 -4.33 6.42 7.50
N LYS A 565 -4.74 7.01 8.63
CA LYS A 565 -3.91 7.84 9.51
C LYS A 565 -3.80 7.32 10.95
N SER A 566 -4.36 6.15 11.25
CA SER A 566 -4.56 5.71 12.63
C SER A 566 -3.35 4.95 13.19
N LEU A 567 -2.96 5.30 14.42
CA LEU A 567 -2.07 4.52 15.29
C LEU A 567 -2.87 3.73 16.34
N VAL A 568 -3.99 4.29 16.81
CA VAL A 568 -4.89 3.63 17.77
C VAL A 568 -6.32 3.71 17.25
N VAL A 569 -6.96 2.55 17.08
CA VAL A 569 -8.38 2.44 16.74
C VAL A 569 -9.13 1.89 17.93
N PHE A 570 -10.18 2.61 18.34
CA PHE A 570 -11.08 2.20 19.42
C PHE A 570 -12.42 1.79 18.85
N LEU A 571 -12.80 0.53 19.04
CA LEU A 571 -14.05 -0.07 18.58
C LEU A 571 -15.00 -0.16 19.78
N ASP A 572 -15.90 0.81 19.91
CA ASP A 572 -16.83 0.95 21.05
C ASP A 572 -18.21 0.45 20.60
N GLU A 573 -18.55 -0.80 20.93
CA GLU A 573 -19.76 -1.52 20.46
C GLU A 573 -19.83 -1.73 18.92
N ALA A 574 -18.80 -1.29 18.16
CA ALA A 574 -18.72 -1.39 16.70
C ALA A 574 -18.37 -2.79 16.15
N VAL A 575 -18.10 -3.77 17.01
CA VAL A 575 -17.90 -5.19 16.68
C VAL A 575 -18.75 -6.03 17.63
N TRP A 576 -19.54 -6.93 17.05
CA TRP A 576 -20.39 -7.89 17.76
C TRP A 576 -20.09 -9.31 17.28
N GLY A 577 -20.33 -10.30 18.14
CA GLY A 577 -20.21 -11.71 17.80
C GLY A 577 -21.08 -12.11 16.59
N GLY A 578 -20.49 -12.81 15.62
CA GLY A 578 -21.21 -13.43 14.50
C GLY A 578 -21.13 -12.72 13.15
N ASP A 579 -20.74 -11.44 13.07
CA ASP A 579 -20.42 -10.83 11.77
C ASP A 579 -19.02 -11.26 11.29
N LYS A 580 -19.00 -12.27 10.41
CA LYS A 580 -17.79 -12.80 9.78
C LYS A 580 -17.02 -11.78 8.94
N LYS A 581 -17.68 -10.72 8.47
CA LYS A 581 -17.04 -9.62 7.73
C LYS A 581 -16.31 -8.68 8.68
N ALA A 582 -16.91 -8.35 9.83
CA ALA A 582 -16.24 -7.65 10.92
C ALA A 582 -15.07 -8.47 11.47
N GLU A 583 -15.29 -9.76 11.76
CA GLU A 583 -14.23 -10.70 12.19
C GLU A 583 -13.03 -10.70 11.24
N GLY A 584 -13.27 -10.90 9.94
CA GLY A 584 -12.19 -10.98 8.94
C GLY A 584 -11.39 -9.68 8.87
N LYS A 585 -12.08 -8.54 8.86
CA LYS A 585 -11.44 -7.21 8.83
C LYS A 585 -10.72 -6.88 10.14
N LEU A 586 -11.22 -7.33 11.29
CA LEU A 586 -10.57 -7.18 12.59
C LEU A 586 -9.28 -8.01 12.66
N LYS A 587 -9.34 -9.28 12.24
CA LYS A 587 -8.16 -10.16 12.20
C LYS A 587 -7.09 -9.57 11.26
N GLN A 588 -7.48 -9.05 10.09
CA GLN A 588 -6.59 -8.31 9.20
C GLN A 588 -5.99 -7.05 9.86
N LEU A 589 -6.83 -6.21 10.47
CA LEU A 589 -6.43 -4.97 11.13
C LEU A 589 -5.38 -5.22 12.23
N ILE A 590 -5.52 -6.32 12.97
CA ILE A 590 -4.59 -6.69 14.05
C ILE A 590 -3.26 -7.22 13.50
N THR A 591 -3.26 -8.16 12.54
CA THR A 591 -2.04 -8.92 12.19
C THR A 591 -1.36 -8.59 10.86
N GLU A 592 -2.05 -8.03 9.86
CA GLU A 592 -1.43 -7.78 8.55
C GLU A 592 -0.49 -6.57 8.59
N PRO A 593 0.66 -6.58 7.88
CA PRO A 593 1.60 -5.46 7.82
C PRO A 593 1.11 -4.30 6.94
N THR A 594 0.12 -4.54 6.09
CA THR A 594 -0.46 -3.54 5.17
C THR A 594 -1.98 -3.65 5.11
N ILE A 595 -2.65 -2.56 4.79
CA ILE A 595 -4.10 -2.51 4.53
C ILE A 595 -4.33 -1.97 3.12
N LEU A 596 -5.24 -2.61 2.39
CA LEU A 596 -5.82 -2.07 1.16
C LEU A 596 -6.87 -1.02 1.53
N PHE A 597 -6.65 0.22 1.12
CA PHE A 597 -7.58 1.33 1.26
C PHE A 597 -8.32 1.59 -0.05
N GLU A 598 -9.64 1.80 0.04
CA GLU A 598 -10.48 2.16 -1.10
C GLU A 598 -11.05 3.58 -0.91
N PRO A 599 -10.44 4.62 -1.50
CA PRO A 599 -10.93 5.99 -1.38
C PRO A 599 -12.11 6.21 -2.33
N LYS A 600 -13.10 7.03 -1.93
CA LYS A 600 -14.32 7.21 -2.72
C LYS A 600 -14.05 7.96 -4.04
N GLY A 601 -14.15 7.26 -5.16
CA GLY A 601 -13.96 7.82 -6.52
C GLY A 601 -12.50 7.84 -7.00
N ILE A 602 -11.64 7.06 -6.34
CA ILE A 602 -10.23 6.83 -6.65
C ILE A 602 -10.00 5.31 -6.58
N ASP A 603 -9.04 4.82 -7.33
CA ASP A 603 -8.61 3.43 -7.30
C ASP A 603 -7.99 3.08 -5.93
N SER A 604 -7.92 1.78 -5.62
CA SER A 604 -7.45 1.31 -4.32
C SER A 604 -5.93 1.43 -4.17
N ILE A 605 -5.48 1.68 -2.94
CA ILE A 605 -4.07 1.89 -2.59
C ILE A 605 -3.69 1.01 -1.39
N THR A 606 -2.47 0.52 -1.34
CA THR A 606 -1.97 -0.25 -0.19
C THR A 606 -1.06 0.64 0.65
N LEU A 607 -1.35 0.77 1.96
CA LEU A 607 -0.51 1.51 2.91
C LEU A 607 -0.09 0.61 4.08
N GLY A 608 0.98 1.00 4.78
CA GLY A 608 1.45 0.32 5.99
C GLY A 608 0.40 0.33 7.11
N ASN A 609 0.24 -0.81 7.79
CA ASN A 609 -0.70 -0.97 8.89
C ASN A 609 0.03 -0.84 10.24
N TYR A 610 -0.04 0.34 10.84
CA TYR A 610 0.54 0.62 12.16
C TYR A 610 -0.51 0.68 13.27
N ILE A 611 -1.72 0.18 12.99
CA ILE A 611 -2.87 0.29 13.89
C ILE A 611 -2.77 -0.71 15.06
N ASN A 612 -2.81 -0.16 16.26
CA ASN A 612 -3.04 -0.88 17.51
C ASN A 612 -4.55 -0.79 17.83
N VAL A 613 -5.19 -1.91 18.18
CA VAL A 613 -6.65 -1.97 18.34
C VAL A 613 -7.03 -2.11 19.82
N ILE A 614 -8.02 -1.33 20.25
CA ILE A 614 -8.73 -1.51 21.51
C ILE A 614 -10.22 -1.68 21.22
N ILE A 615 -10.87 -2.63 21.88
CA ILE A 615 -12.30 -2.93 21.75
C ILE A 615 -12.96 -2.71 23.11
N ALA A 616 -14.15 -2.11 23.15
CA ALA A 616 -15.04 -2.17 24.30
C ALA A 616 -16.41 -2.68 23.86
N SER A 617 -17.00 -3.57 24.66
CA SER A 617 -18.34 -4.08 24.43
C SER A 617 -19.02 -4.48 25.74
N ASN A 618 -20.36 -4.43 25.74
CA ASN A 618 -21.21 -4.92 26.83
C ASN A 618 -21.83 -6.29 26.52
N GLU A 619 -21.58 -6.85 25.35
CA GLU A 619 -22.08 -8.17 24.95
C GLU A 619 -21.29 -9.29 25.63
N GLU A 620 -21.92 -10.44 25.84
CA GLU A 620 -21.28 -11.63 26.41
C GLU A 620 -20.24 -12.21 25.43
N TRP A 621 -20.58 -12.26 24.13
CA TRP A 621 -19.68 -12.63 23.05
C TRP A 621 -19.25 -11.41 22.21
N VAL A 622 -17.99 -11.03 22.39
CA VAL A 622 -17.35 -9.83 21.83
C VAL A 622 -16.40 -10.17 20.67
N VAL A 623 -15.61 -11.25 20.80
CA VAL A 623 -14.62 -11.66 19.80
C VAL A 623 -14.64 -13.18 19.53
N PRO A 624 -14.57 -13.62 18.25
CA PRO A 624 -14.50 -15.02 17.90
C PRO A 624 -13.09 -15.59 18.15
N ALA A 625 -12.94 -16.27 19.28
CA ALA A 625 -11.71 -16.88 19.77
C ALA A 625 -11.70 -18.41 19.60
N THR A 626 -10.52 -19.02 19.64
CA THR A 626 -10.30 -20.46 19.58
C THR A 626 -9.22 -20.84 20.60
N GLY A 627 -9.04 -22.13 20.93
CA GLY A 627 -8.04 -22.57 21.93
C GLY A 627 -6.57 -22.30 21.58
N ASP A 628 -6.30 -21.79 20.37
CA ASP A 628 -5.03 -21.30 19.85
C ASP A 628 -5.01 -19.77 19.61
N GLU A 629 -6.05 -19.06 20.03
CA GLU A 629 -6.16 -17.61 19.81
C GLU A 629 -5.17 -16.84 20.69
N ARG A 630 -4.50 -15.89 20.06
CA ARG A 630 -3.40 -15.08 20.61
C ARG A 630 -3.55 -13.58 20.34
N ARG A 631 -4.56 -13.18 19.56
CA ARG A 631 -4.77 -11.80 19.09
C ARG A 631 -5.55 -10.92 20.05
N PHE A 632 -6.02 -11.45 21.18
CA PHE A 632 -6.87 -10.71 22.13
C PHE A 632 -6.36 -10.88 23.56
N CYS A 633 -6.13 -9.75 24.24
CA CYS A 633 -6.03 -9.68 25.69
C CYS A 633 -7.40 -9.21 26.20
N VAL A 634 -8.21 -10.15 26.71
CA VAL A 634 -9.59 -9.86 27.17
C VAL A 634 -9.56 -9.52 28.65
N LEU A 635 -9.94 -8.30 28.98
CA LEU A 635 -10.01 -7.76 30.33
C LEU A 635 -11.46 -7.43 30.68
N GLU A 636 -11.79 -7.57 31.95
CA GLU A 636 -13.14 -7.39 32.50
C GLU A 636 -13.08 -6.35 33.63
N PRO A 637 -13.27 -5.06 33.31
CA PRO A 637 -13.00 -4.01 34.28
C PRO A 637 -13.99 -3.99 35.46
N SER A 638 -13.43 -3.82 36.67
CA SER A 638 -14.16 -3.83 37.95
C SER A 638 -15.32 -2.83 38.02
N GLU A 639 -16.47 -3.24 38.55
CA GLU A 639 -17.63 -2.36 38.70
C GLU A 639 -17.52 -1.35 39.86
N ASP A 640 -16.45 -1.37 40.67
CA ASP A 640 -16.23 -0.53 41.87
C ASP A 640 -16.57 0.97 41.70
N PHE A 641 -16.29 1.53 40.52
CA PHE A 641 -16.50 2.95 40.20
C PHE A 641 -17.60 3.20 39.16
N LYS A 642 -18.44 2.20 38.88
CA LYS A 642 -19.54 2.27 37.91
C LYS A 642 -20.45 3.47 38.20
N GLN A 643 -20.61 4.32 37.18
CA GLN A 643 -21.38 5.59 37.23
C GLN A 643 -20.87 6.65 38.25
N ASN A 644 -19.67 6.49 38.83
CA ASN A 644 -19.10 7.44 39.78
C ASN A 644 -18.58 8.73 39.10
N THR A 645 -19.51 9.66 38.84
CA THR A 645 -19.26 10.94 38.18
C THR A 645 -18.16 11.78 38.85
N GLU A 646 -18.01 11.72 40.18
CA GLU A 646 -16.96 12.49 40.88
C GLU A 646 -15.57 11.91 40.61
N TYR A 647 -15.43 10.58 40.64
CA TYR A 647 -14.20 9.87 40.33
C TYR A 647 -13.75 10.11 38.87
N PHE A 648 -14.64 9.91 37.89
CA PHE A 648 -14.33 10.20 36.49
C PHE A 648 -14.10 11.70 36.24
N GLY A 649 -14.78 12.58 36.99
CA GLY A 649 -14.57 14.02 36.95
C GLY A 649 -13.16 14.45 37.38
N LYS A 650 -12.56 13.77 38.37
CA LYS A 650 -11.17 13.98 38.79
C LYS A 650 -10.18 13.54 37.71
N ILE A 651 -10.36 12.35 37.14
CA ILE A 651 -9.55 11.85 36.00
C ILE A 651 -9.66 12.79 34.79
N ALA A 652 -10.87 13.24 34.44
CA ALA A 652 -11.11 14.18 33.34
C ALA A 652 -10.60 15.61 33.64
N LYS A 653 -10.24 15.93 34.88
CA LYS A 653 -9.54 17.18 35.25
C LYS A 653 -8.02 16.99 35.13
N GLU A 654 -7.47 15.89 35.63
CA GLU A 654 -6.06 15.50 35.48
C GLU A 654 -5.62 15.52 34.01
N ARG A 655 -6.37 14.85 33.12
CA ARG A 655 -6.09 14.83 31.67
C ARG A 655 -6.02 16.22 31.02
N ARG A 656 -6.78 17.19 31.53
CA ARG A 656 -6.81 18.57 31.00
C ARG A 656 -5.73 19.47 31.60
N ASN A 657 -5.00 18.99 32.61
CA ASN A 657 -4.06 19.76 33.41
C ASN A 657 -2.61 19.24 33.27
N GLY A 658 -2.27 18.61 32.13
CA GLY A 658 -0.93 18.05 31.86
C GLY A 658 -0.82 16.53 32.03
N GLY A 659 -1.89 15.83 32.41
CA GLY A 659 -1.87 14.38 32.67
C GLY A 659 -1.65 13.51 31.44
N ALA A 660 -2.03 13.96 30.24
CA ALA A 660 -1.77 13.23 29.00
C ALA A 660 -0.27 13.32 28.60
N GLU A 661 0.30 14.50 28.76
CA GLU A 661 1.73 14.80 28.56
C GLU A 661 2.61 14.06 29.58
N ALA A 662 2.12 13.91 30.82
CA ALA A 662 2.75 13.11 31.88
C ALA A 662 2.68 11.61 31.61
N MET A 663 1.51 11.10 31.19
CA MET A 663 1.38 9.71 30.74
C MET A 663 2.34 9.43 29.57
N MET A 664 2.41 10.30 28.57
CA MET A 664 3.34 10.17 27.45
C MET A 664 4.81 10.18 27.89
N TYR A 665 5.17 11.07 28.82
CA TYR A 665 6.53 11.16 29.38
C TYR A 665 6.97 9.87 30.07
N ASP A 666 6.09 9.26 30.87
CA ASP A 666 6.36 8.00 31.56
C ASP A 666 6.33 6.80 30.61
N LEU A 667 5.37 6.73 29.68
CA LEU A 667 5.29 5.67 28.67
C LEU A 667 6.51 5.65 27.74
N MET A 668 7.07 6.81 27.40
CA MET A 668 8.34 6.92 26.65
C MET A 668 9.59 6.45 27.43
N ARG A 669 9.45 6.17 28.73
CA ARG A 669 10.54 5.73 29.62
C ARG A 669 10.24 4.39 30.30
N HIS A 670 9.09 3.80 30.04
CA HIS A 670 8.69 2.52 30.60
C HIS A 670 9.46 1.39 29.90
N ASP A 671 10.32 0.71 30.63
CA ASP A 671 10.96 -0.51 30.16
C ASP A 671 9.93 -1.66 30.14
N TYR A 672 9.88 -2.36 29.03
CA TYR A 672 9.08 -3.55 28.80
C TYR A 672 9.86 -4.65 28.06
N SER A 673 11.20 -4.57 28.03
CA SER A 673 12.06 -5.50 27.27
C SER A 673 11.89 -6.97 27.68
N ASP A 674 11.51 -7.23 28.93
CA ASP A 674 11.21 -8.58 29.46
C ASP A 674 9.78 -9.09 29.10
N ILE A 675 8.93 -8.28 28.46
CA ILE A 675 7.52 -8.61 28.19
C ILE A 675 7.31 -8.91 26.69
N ASP A 676 7.05 -10.18 26.38
CA ASP A 676 6.67 -10.60 25.02
C ASP A 676 5.24 -10.19 24.68
N LEU A 677 5.10 -9.01 24.07
CA LEU A 677 3.82 -8.45 23.65
C LEU A 677 3.07 -9.29 22.60
N ARG A 678 3.66 -10.36 22.05
CA ARG A 678 2.97 -11.34 21.17
C ARG A 678 2.28 -12.46 21.95
N LYS A 679 2.45 -12.50 23.28
CA LYS A 679 1.78 -13.41 24.21
C LYS A 679 0.87 -12.61 25.15
N ALA A 680 -0.40 -12.48 24.79
CA ALA A 680 -1.41 -11.97 25.71
C ALA A 680 -1.51 -12.88 26.97
N PRO A 681 -1.75 -12.33 28.17
CA PRO A 681 -2.12 -13.12 29.33
C PRO A 681 -3.38 -13.96 29.05
N ILE A 682 -3.40 -15.20 29.53
CA ILE A 682 -4.59 -16.06 29.41
C ILE A 682 -5.53 -15.68 30.55
N THR A 683 -6.59 -14.95 30.21
CA THR A 683 -7.59 -14.47 31.17
C THR A 683 -8.82 -15.39 31.19
N ASP A 684 -9.58 -15.33 32.28
CA ASP A 684 -10.82 -16.11 32.39
C ASP A 684 -11.86 -15.59 31.37
N GLY A 685 -12.02 -14.28 31.21
CA GLY A 685 -12.81 -13.68 30.12
C GLY A 685 -12.38 -14.09 28.70
N LEU A 686 -11.09 -14.33 28.42
CA LEU A 686 -10.66 -14.92 27.13
C LEU A 686 -11.09 -16.38 27.02
N SER A 687 -11.02 -17.14 28.11
CA SER A 687 -11.45 -18.54 28.18
C SER A 687 -12.96 -18.65 27.91
N GLU A 688 -13.77 -17.75 28.46
CA GLU A 688 -15.19 -17.60 28.13
C GLU A 688 -15.41 -17.25 26.65
N GLN A 689 -14.63 -16.34 26.05
CA GLN A 689 -14.75 -16.05 24.61
C GLN A 689 -14.45 -17.30 23.75
N VAL A 690 -13.56 -18.20 24.19
CA VAL A 690 -13.31 -19.47 23.49
C VAL A 690 -14.49 -20.44 23.67
N GLN A 691 -15.14 -20.45 24.83
CA GLN A 691 -16.36 -21.23 25.10
C GLN A 691 -17.54 -20.77 24.23
N GLU A 692 -17.86 -19.48 24.21
CA GLU A 692 -18.91 -18.89 23.37
C GLU A 692 -18.63 -19.04 21.86
N SER A 693 -17.36 -19.23 21.49
CA SER A 693 -16.94 -19.44 20.10
C SER A 693 -16.84 -20.92 19.69
N LEU A 694 -17.19 -21.87 20.57
CA LEU A 694 -17.04 -23.30 20.26
C LEU A 694 -17.90 -23.70 19.04
N PRO A 695 -17.31 -24.36 18.02
CA PRO A 695 -18.10 -24.99 16.97
C PRO A 695 -19.04 -26.02 17.59
N SER A 696 -20.31 -26.04 17.17
CA SER A 696 -21.41 -26.84 17.78
C SER A 696 -21.13 -28.32 18.08
N VAL A 697 -20.13 -28.95 17.47
CA VAL A 697 -19.67 -30.30 17.85
C VAL A 697 -18.85 -30.29 19.13
N LEU A 698 -17.92 -29.34 19.31
CA LEU A 698 -17.13 -29.19 20.52
C LEU A 698 -17.98 -28.69 21.69
N ASP A 699 -18.94 -27.78 21.44
CA ASP A 699 -19.89 -27.30 22.45
C ASP A 699 -20.81 -28.43 22.97
N PHE A 700 -21.37 -29.25 22.06
CA PHE A 700 -22.06 -30.48 22.46
C PHE A 700 -21.21 -31.37 23.38
N TRP A 701 -19.93 -31.57 23.05
CA TRP A 701 -19.04 -32.37 23.88
C TRP A 701 -18.65 -31.67 25.20
N HIS A 702 -18.54 -30.33 25.22
CA HIS A 702 -18.37 -29.55 26.44
C HIS A 702 -19.56 -29.80 27.38
N SER A 703 -20.78 -29.59 26.89
CA SER A 703 -22.03 -29.84 27.64
C SER A 703 -22.15 -31.28 28.14
N VAL A 704 -21.75 -32.27 27.34
CA VAL A 704 -21.76 -33.70 27.72
C VAL A 704 -20.74 -34.03 28.81
N ILE A 705 -19.52 -33.50 28.71
CA ILE A 705 -18.43 -33.75 29.67
C ILE A 705 -18.69 -32.99 30.97
N ASP A 706 -19.11 -31.73 30.92
CA ASP A 706 -19.35 -30.89 32.09
C ASP A 706 -20.43 -31.49 33.02
N ARG A 707 -21.61 -31.79 32.46
CA ARG A 707 -22.71 -32.43 33.19
C ARG A 707 -22.44 -33.90 33.56
N GLY A 708 -21.40 -34.51 32.99
CA GLY A 708 -20.97 -35.88 33.30
C GLY A 708 -21.87 -37.02 32.80
N TYR A 709 -22.70 -36.83 31.76
CA TYR A 709 -23.54 -37.90 31.19
C TYR A 709 -23.99 -37.66 29.74
N MET A 710 -24.49 -38.70 29.07
CA MET A 710 -25.18 -38.64 27.77
C MET A 710 -26.69 -38.89 27.91
N LEU A 711 -27.51 -38.42 26.97
CA LEU A 711 -28.98 -38.54 26.99
C LEU A 711 -29.51 -39.55 25.96
N SER A 712 -30.59 -40.25 26.33
CA SER A 712 -31.25 -41.25 25.50
C SER A 712 -32.02 -40.60 24.34
N HIS A 713 -31.65 -40.96 23.10
CA HIS A 713 -32.38 -40.58 21.89
C HIS A 713 -33.81 -41.17 21.79
N LYS A 714 -34.18 -42.11 22.69
CA LYS A 714 -35.53 -42.69 22.79
C LYS A 714 -36.36 -42.03 23.88
N GLU A 715 -35.69 -41.54 24.93
CA GLU A 715 -36.29 -41.06 26.17
C GLU A 715 -35.62 -39.73 26.54
N THR A 716 -36.12 -38.66 25.94
CA THR A 716 -35.48 -37.34 25.97
C THR A 716 -35.38 -36.80 27.39
N GLY A 717 -34.16 -36.51 27.86
CA GLY A 717 -33.89 -36.09 29.24
C GLY A 717 -33.59 -37.22 30.22
N VAL A 718 -33.62 -38.49 29.79
CA VAL A 718 -33.15 -39.64 30.59
C VAL A 718 -31.70 -39.96 30.21
N PRO A 719 -30.77 -40.12 31.18
CA PRO A 719 -29.40 -40.53 30.88
C PRO A 719 -29.30 -41.89 30.18
N VAL A 720 -28.34 -42.04 29.28
CA VAL A 720 -28.04 -43.32 28.60
C VAL A 720 -27.59 -44.34 29.63
N LYS A 721 -28.42 -45.36 29.88
CA LYS A 721 -27.98 -46.57 30.58
C LYS A 721 -27.06 -47.37 29.67
N SER A 722 -25.90 -47.76 30.19
CA SER A 722 -24.95 -48.60 29.49
C SER A 722 -25.45 -50.05 29.44
N ASP A 723 -26.41 -50.34 28.55
CA ASP A 723 -26.86 -51.71 28.18
C ASP A 723 -25.74 -52.56 27.52
N LEU A 724 -24.48 -52.12 27.62
CA LEU A 724 -23.28 -52.65 26.98
C LEU A 724 -22.28 -53.27 27.96
N ILE A 725 -22.47 -53.05 29.27
CA ILE A 725 -21.59 -53.57 30.32
C ILE A 725 -22.49 -54.01 31.48
N GLU A 726 -22.62 -55.31 31.71
CA GLU A 726 -23.50 -55.87 32.75
C GLU A 726 -22.96 -55.65 34.18
N ASP A 727 -21.67 -55.34 34.33
CA ASP A 727 -20.97 -55.13 35.60
C ASP A 727 -20.23 -53.78 35.64
N VAL A 728 -20.37 -53.05 36.76
CA VAL A 728 -19.64 -51.82 37.14
C VAL A 728 -19.93 -50.56 36.32
N ALA A 729 -20.97 -49.84 36.75
CA ALA A 729 -20.84 -48.42 37.07
C ALA A 729 -21.34 -48.21 38.51
N PRO A 730 -20.66 -47.45 39.38
CA PRO A 730 -21.18 -47.12 40.71
C PRO A 730 -22.48 -46.31 40.60
N ILE A 731 -23.40 -46.48 41.56
CA ILE A 731 -24.72 -45.80 41.60
C ILE A 731 -24.62 -44.26 41.58
N ASN A 732 -23.43 -43.69 41.81
CA ASN A 732 -23.18 -42.25 41.90
C ASN A 732 -22.55 -41.64 40.63
N GLU A 733 -22.21 -42.42 39.59
CA GLU A 733 -21.62 -41.90 38.35
C GLU A 733 -22.54 -42.16 37.14
N LEU A 734 -22.93 -41.09 36.44
CA LEU A 734 -23.78 -41.15 35.24
C LEU A 734 -22.97 -41.17 33.92
N TRP A 735 -21.63 -41.18 34.00
CA TRP A 735 -20.75 -41.14 32.84
C TRP A 735 -20.63 -42.53 32.19
N PRO A 736 -21.02 -42.71 30.91
CA PRO A 736 -21.11 -44.04 30.31
C PRO A 736 -19.75 -44.52 29.78
N GLY A 737 -19.20 -45.60 30.38
CA GLY A 737 -17.95 -46.21 29.92
C GLY A 737 -17.98 -46.77 28.49
N ALA A 738 -19.17 -47.09 27.95
CA ALA A 738 -19.36 -47.43 26.54
C ALA A 738 -20.70 -46.91 26.01
N VAL A 739 -20.71 -46.41 24.77
CA VAL A 739 -21.91 -45.86 24.09
C VAL A 739 -21.96 -46.27 22.62
N TYR A 740 -23.16 -46.41 22.05
CA TYR A 740 -23.31 -46.65 20.62
C TYR A 740 -23.12 -45.35 19.82
N LYS A 741 -22.37 -45.39 18.72
CA LYS A 741 -22.13 -44.20 17.88
C LYS A 741 -23.43 -43.53 17.40
N TYR A 742 -24.44 -44.33 17.01
CA TYR A 742 -25.68 -43.78 16.49
C TYR A 742 -26.46 -42.96 17.54
N GLU A 743 -26.25 -43.25 18.84
CA GLU A 743 -26.94 -42.56 19.95
C GLU A 743 -26.25 -41.22 20.25
N VAL A 744 -24.91 -41.20 20.30
CA VAL A 744 -24.13 -39.96 20.46
C VAL A 744 -24.44 -38.97 19.33
N TYR A 745 -24.53 -39.46 18.08
CA TYR A 745 -24.89 -38.59 16.95
C TYR A 745 -26.38 -38.19 16.98
N ALA A 746 -27.29 -39.08 17.38
CA ALA A 746 -28.70 -38.73 17.54
C ALA A 746 -28.89 -37.64 18.61
N GLU A 747 -28.24 -37.77 19.77
CA GLU A 747 -28.25 -36.74 20.82
C GLU A 747 -27.70 -35.41 20.29
N TYR A 748 -26.55 -35.42 19.62
CA TYR A 748 -26.00 -34.21 18.97
C TYR A 748 -27.02 -33.53 18.05
N THR A 749 -27.73 -34.28 17.19
CA THR A 749 -28.74 -33.70 16.31
C THR A 749 -29.99 -33.19 17.04
N GLN A 750 -30.29 -33.71 18.24
CA GLN A 750 -31.38 -33.20 19.08
C GLN A 750 -30.94 -31.96 19.86
N TRP A 751 -29.78 -32.01 20.50
CA TRP A 751 -29.17 -30.90 21.22
C TRP A 751 -29.02 -29.67 20.31
N CYS A 752 -28.58 -29.85 19.05
CA CYS A 752 -28.55 -28.75 18.08
C CYS A 752 -29.93 -28.14 17.77
N ARG A 753 -31.02 -28.92 17.82
CA ARG A 753 -32.38 -28.37 17.63
C ARG A 753 -32.82 -27.55 18.84
N VAL A 754 -32.48 -28.01 20.05
CA VAL A 754 -32.75 -27.27 21.30
C VAL A 754 -31.97 -25.95 21.33
N GLN A 755 -30.70 -25.95 20.91
CA GLN A 755 -29.88 -24.74 20.77
C GLN A 755 -30.16 -23.92 19.49
N ASN A 756 -31.19 -24.27 18.71
CA ASN A 756 -31.55 -23.59 17.46
C ASN A 756 -30.37 -23.45 16.45
N GLU A 757 -29.43 -24.39 16.46
CA GLU A 757 -28.20 -24.37 15.63
C GLU A 757 -28.56 -24.51 14.14
N ARG A 758 -28.27 -23.43 13.40
CA ARG A 758 -28.66 -23.22 12.01
C ARG A 758 -27.99 -24.18 11.03
N TYR A 759 -26.89 -24.84 11.40
CA TYR A 759 -26.22 -25.84 10.55
C TYR A 759 -25.70 -27.06 11.34
N ILE A 760 -26.61 -28.00 11.61
CA ILE A 760 -26.29 -29.32 12.17
C ILE A 760 -25.32 -30.07 11.24
N LYS A 761 -24.18 -30.55 11.76
CA LYS A 761 -23.21 -31.30 10.93
C LYS A 761 -23.75 -32.70 10.63
N ASN A 762 -23.56 -33.21 9.42
CA ASN A 762 -23.84 -34.63 9.13
C ASN A 762 -22.87 -35.57 9.88
N GLU A 763 -23.23 -36.85 10.06
CA GLU A 763 -22.50 -37.79 10.92
C GLU A 763 -20.99 -37.85 10.61
N VAL A 764 -20.60 -37.84 9.33
CA VAL A 764 -19.18 -37.86 8.91
C VAL A 764 -18.44 -36.62 9.41
N HIS A 765 -19.07 -35.45 9.32
CA HIS A 765 -18.50 -34.18 9.79
C HIS A 765 -18.57 -34.02 11.32
N PHE A 766 -19.58 -34.60 11.98
CA PHE A 766 -19.66 -34.68 13.43
C PHE A 766 -18.46 -35.48 13.99
N TRP A 767 -18.27 -36.72 13.53
CA TRP A 767 -17.16 -37.55 14.02
C TRP A 767 -15.80 -36.97 13.70
N ARG A 768 -15.59 -36.42 12.49
CA ARG A 768 -14.33 -35.77 12.11
C ARG A 768 -13.93 -34.59 13.01
N ASN A 769 -14.90 -33.92 13.66
CA ASN A 769 -14.59 -32.89 14.65
C ASN A 769 -14.53 -33.45 16.09
N THR A 770 -15.31 -34.48 16.42
CA THR A 770 -15.22 -35.20 17.71
C THR A 770 -13.80 -35.74 17.95
N TRP A 771 -13.13 -36.28 16.94
CA TRP A 771 -11.76 -36.81 17.08
C TRP A 771 -10.68 -35.75 17.30
N LYS A 772 -11.03 -34.45 17.32
CA LYS A 772 -10.08 -33.37 17.69
C LYS A 772 -9.94 -33.18 19.19
N ILE A 773 -10.93 -33.60 19.99
CA ILE A 773 -10.95 -33.50 21.46
C ILE A 773 -9.89 -34.42 22.09
N TRP A 774 -9.52 -35.47 21.37
CA TRP A 774 -8.69 -36.56 21.85
C TRP A 774 -7.37 -36.53 21.06
N ASP A 775 -6.34 -35.90 21.61
CA ASP A 775 -5.08 -35.60 20.93
C ASP A 775 -4.38 -36.89 20.45
N GLY A 776 -4.55 -37.20 19.16
CA GLY A 776 -4.14 -38.46 18.52
C GLY A 776 -4.91 -39.73 18.96
N GLY A 777 -5.36 -39.81 20.21
CA GLY A 777 -5.93 -41.00 20.83
C GLY A 777 -7.45 -41.17 20.64
N GLN A 778 -7.89 -41.73 19.52
CA GLN A 778 -9.31 -42.06 19.32
C GLN A 778 -9.82 -43.02 20.42
N PRO A 779 -10.93 -42.71 21.13
CA PRO A 779 -11.50 -43.63 22.12
C PRO A 779 -11.87 -44.98 21.47
N GLU A 780 -11.68 -46.09 22.19
CA GLU A 780 -11.63 -47.42 21.55
C GLU A 780 -12.96 -47.77 20.87
N ARG A 781 -12.90 -48.24 19.62
CA ARG A 781 -14.08 -48.70 18.89
C ARG A 781 -14.15 -50.20 18.81
N ARG A 782 -15.26 -50.78 19.28
CA ARG A 782 -15.58 -52.20 19.11
C ARG A 782 -16.95 -52.37 18.46
N LYS A 783 -17.14 -53.52 17.80
CA LYS A 783 -18.43 -53.95 17.27
C LYS A 783 -19.11 -54.88 18.27
N MET A 784 -20.25 -54.48 18.80
CA MET A 784 -21.02 -55.24 19.79
C MET A 784 -22.42 -55.55 19.28
N LYS A 785 -23.07 -56.59 19.82
CA LYS A 785 -24.46 -56.93 19.47
C LYS A 785 -25.41 -56.08 20.30
N GLY A 786 -26.24 -55.28 19.64
CA GLY A 786 -27.36 -54.60 20.29
C GLY A 786 -28.50 -55.57 20.65
N ALA A 787 -29.43 -55.10 21.49
CA ALA A 787 -30.57 -55.89 21.98
C ALA A 787 -31.49 -56.47 20.88
N ASN A 788 -31.41 -55.95 19.64
CA ASN A 788 -32.12 -56.47 18.46
C ASN A 788 -31.28 -57.47 17.62
N GLY A 789 -30.16 -57.95 18.16
CA GLY A 789 -29.24 -58.89 17.50
C GLY A 789 -28.34 -58.29 16.42
N LYS A 790 -28.51 -57.01 16.04
CA LYS A 790 -27.64 -56.35 15.05
C LYS A 790 -26.28 -56.03 15.65
N VAL A 791 -25.23 -56.16 14.85
CA VAL A 791 -23.88 -55.71 15.19
C VAL A 791 -23.79 -54.20 14.93
N LEU A 792 -23.41 -53.43 15.94
CA LEU A 792 -23.37 -51.97 15.95
C LEU A 792 -22.00 -51.46 16.39
N ASP A 793 -21.58 -50.29 15.89
CA ASP A 793 -20.33 -49.65 16.28
C ASP A 793 -20.49 -48.92 17.64
N CYS A 794 -19.69 -49.34 18.61
CA CYS A 794 -19.62 -48.76 19.95
C CYS A 794 -18.32 -47.98 20.14
N LEU A 795 -18.35 -47.00 21.03
CA LEU A 795 -17.25 -46.16 21.46
C LEU A 795 -17.07 -46.35 22.96
N PHE A 796 -15.89 -46.77 23.41
CA PHE A 796 -15.51 -46.82 24.82
C PHE A 796 -14.92 -45.46 25.21
N LEU A 797 -15.55 -44.79 26.17
CA LEU A 797 -15.08 -43.50 26.66
C LEU A 797 -14.07 -43.70 27.80
N PRO A 798 -13.05 -42.85 27.94
CA PRO A 798 -12.20 -42.85 29.11
C PRO A 798 -12.98 -42.33 30.34
N ALA A 799 -12.39 -42.48 31.54
CA ALA A 799 -12.95 -41.92 32.76
C ALA A 799 -13.19 -40.40 32.65
N LEU A 800 -14.18 -39.87 33.37
CA LEU A 800 -14.63 -38.49 33.23
C LEU A 800 -13.52 -37.45 33.50
N SER A 801 -12.61 -37.71 34.45
CA SER A 801 -11.43 -36.86 34.68
C SER A 801 -10.52 -36.79 33.45
N VAL A 802 -10.22 -37.93 32.83
CA VAL A 802 -9.41 -38.00 31.59
C VAL A 802 -10.15 -37.35 30.40
N ALA A 803 -11.49 -37.37 30.39
CA ALA A 803 -12.30 -36.64 29.42
C ALA A 803 -12.20 -35.12 29.61
N LYS A 804 -12.30 -34.63 30.85
CA LYS A 804 -12.06 -33.22 31.21
C LYS A 804 -10.63 -32.80 30.84
N ASP A 805 -9.62 -33.58 31.18
CA ASP A 805 -8.20 -33.31 30.86
C ASP A 805 -7.95 -33.18 29.36
N ALA A 806 -8.41 -34.14 28.54
CA ALA A 806 -8.21 -34.13 27.10
C ALA A 806 -8.91 -32.94 26.42
N PHE A 807 -10.14 -32.63 26.85
CA PHE A 807 -10.88 -31.47 26.35
C PHE A 807 -10.22 -30.15 26.76
N THR A 808 -9.75 -30.04 28.01
CA THR A 808 -9.01 -28.85 28.52
C THR A 808 -7.68 -28.66 27.79
N GLN A 809 -6.92 -29.74 27.54
CA GLN A 809 -5.68 -29.67 26.77
C GLN A 809 -5.92 -29.18 25.34
N THR A 810 -7.02 -29.63 24.70
CA THR A 810 -7.41 -29.25 23.33
C THR A 810 -7.94 -27.81 23.23
N THR A 811 -8.82 -27.39 24.14
CA THR A 811 -9.61 -26.15 24.01
C THR A 811 -9.16 -25.01 24.93
N LYS A 812 -8.37 -25.31 25.97
CA LYS A 812 -8.02 -24.45 27.11
C LYS A 812 -9.16 -24.08 28.07
N ILE A 813 -10.38 -24.52 27.78
CA ILE A 813 -11.54 -24.38 28.68
C ILE A 813 -11.33 -25.34 29.85
N LYS A 814 -11.37 -24.81 31.08
CA LYS A 814 -11.33 -25.59 32.32
C LYS A 814 -12.75 -25.99 32.72
N PHE A 815 -12.93 -27.14 33.35
CA PHE A 815 -14.18 -27.50 34.01
C PHE A 815 -14.07 -27.21 35.51
N GLU A 816 -15.19 -26.85 36.15
CA GLU A 816 -15.23 -26.75 37.60
C GLU A 816 -15.27 -28.14 38.27
N ASP A 817 -14.67 -28.23 39.47
CA ASP A 817 -14.82 -29.38 40.36
C ASP A 817 -16.04 -29.16 41.27
N GLN A 818 -17.23 -29.44 40.72
CA GLN A 818 -18.45 -29.48 41.53
C GLN A 818 -18.41 -30.69 42.47
N GLU A 819 -18.33 -30.44 43.79
CA GLU A 819 -18.66 -31.46 44.78
C GLU A 819 -20.13 -31.88 44.59
N ILE A 820 -20.34 -33.09 44.05
CA ILE A 820 -21.67 -33.66 43.87
C ILE A 820 -22.28 -33.92 45.24
N THR A 821 -22.96 -32.91 45.77
CA THR A 821 -23.72 -32.99 47.01
C THR A 821 -24.97 -33.85 46.75
N ILE A 822 -24.85 -35.15 47.00
CA ILE A 822 -25.94 -36.12 46.79
C ILE A 822 -27.09 -35.81 47.76
N LEU A 823 -28.06 -35.02 47.29
CA LEU A 823 -29.33 -34.76 47.97
C LEU A 823 -30.18 -36.03 47.98
N ASN A 824 -29.94 -36.87 48.97
CA ASN A 824 -30.74 -38.06 49.25
C ASN A 824 -32.22 -37.72 49.38
N GLY A 825 -33.04 -38.17 48.42
CA GLY A 825 -34.49 -38.31 48.60
C GLY A 825 -35.37 -37.18 48.07
N ALA A 826 -34.93 -36.37 47.10
CA ALA A 826 -35.83 -35.49 46.34
C ALA A 826 -35.99 -35.98 44.89
N LYS A 827 -37.23 -36.26 44.46
CA LYS A 827 -37.53 -36.35 43.03
C LYS A 827 -37.51 -34.94 42.46
N GLN A 828 -36.48 -34.58 41.69
CA GLN A 828 -36.63 -33.50 40.73
C GLN A 828 -37.57 -33.98 39.63
N GLU A 829 -38.68 -33.27 39.42
CA GLU A 829 -39.53 -33.50 38.26
C GLU A 829 -38.79 -33.01 37.00
N PRO A 830 -38.92 -33.71 35.86
CA PRO A 830 -38.31 -33.24 34.61
C PRO A 830 -38.89 -31.87 34.23
N LEU A 831 -38.03 -30.97 33.76
CA LEU A 831 -38.46 -29.64 33.29
C LEU A 831 -39.56 -29.80 32.22
N PRO A 832 -40.67 -29.05 32.32
CA PRO A 832 -41.80 -29.21 31.41
C PRO A 832 -41.48 -28.66 30.03
N PHE A 833 -41.04 -29.53 29.12
CA PHE A 833 -41.12 -29.27 27.68
C PHE A 833 -42.59 -29.12 27.30
N SER A 834 -43.00 -27.91 26.92
CA SER A 834 -44.35 -27.63 26.44
C SER A 834 -44.52 -28.09 25.00
N ASP A 835 -45.57 -28.88 24.72
CA ASP A 835 -45.93 -29.39 23.38
C ASP A 835 -46.47 -28.28 22.42
N GLN A 836 -45.67 -27.24 22.18
CA GLN A 836 -45.86 -26.25 21.11
C GLN A 836 -44.50 -25.74 20.61
N PHE A 837 -44.02 -26.28 19.48
CA PHE A 837 -43.72 -25.54 18.23
C PHE A 837 -43.11 -26.45 17.15
#